data_AF-A0A932X7M4-F1
#
_entry.id   AF-A0A932X7M4-F1
#
_cell.length_a   1.000
_cell.length_b   1.000
_cell.length_c   1.000
_cell.angle_alpha   90.00
_cell.angle_beta   90.00
_cell.angle_gamma   90.00
#
_symmetry.space_group_name_H-M   'P 1'
#
loop_
_entity.id
_entity.type
_entity.pdbx_description
1 polymer ?
#
loop_
_entity_poly.entity_id
_entity_poly.type
_entity_poly.pdbx_seq_one_letter_code
_entity_poly.pdbx_strand_id
1 'polypeptide(L)'
;MIVLLMGVVCGTPGQAQEPANLIPNGGFEIDADGDGIPDSWKLSLGATERPGTAGLAGQPRSGERCLCVVRTPGGGQAGLTSPDFALKPGAAYQVSVWLRVEGRSSQDTVTLRVAMDAGRKAFEFHVGRAWQRFTATFVTPEGATTASLQFQGLAGAADRLYLDDVAVTQTAVDEAEGLETPVHQTDLAGFEFPPGRPRLEHTAAEIEEMKQAWAGRNIREHEWVRRAEPWLERQLHFFEEGYDFSKFFTIGQNCPEDATGLRPIIHPDGSQEMECPKCGRTYRGEAHRGCARAMFNQSMAEGARELARAYALTGDLRYARRAAEILRGFAGRYKAWGGGGHAVLYILRESYGFLVPCTTAYDYIYDSGVLSAEDKRKIEEDFFRVAGEYYTRAADSNAGTNRAAIHNHSVMCIGVAISDKTFVNQAINSPRSGVHTLLARLFLPEGICWEGLGYQTYTISGLSPISEMAHRVGINVYRDPVYRRVFEGPLKLLFPGQQIMPEAYRLASRRLAALGEPMEYPFGDTDAPAHVPSHNFGQFGAGVLRSKEGPDQIYLSMEYGREAMFMGHAPGVKFSLGLYANGRMLTPRASADYGKALCGGWSRRSLAHNTITVDDRDQWGRTVAGPAPEYARRRLVAFETAPRVKVVRAADDQVYGDVTLDRALFLTDRYVVDLSGARAAGGRHRFDLCYRNYGDLDCGLPFRPVKGSLGAGHGYEYLTDAGSARTVASWSADWRQAPDSALRLLVPGGPETEVIACTTPDNQDAEKPVYAILARRWGEATVFVSVWEPHRDGPEVVSTRRLPVAQGDSEGVGVEVVRQGQPGAECFLAAYAPGTRQYGDIELDGKIASGRWRDARAAPDYAQLVKGVLLRRGTRSLEANIPATLYVEQLAPDRLLLKTGSESAGTLTLTGTFPGGAKVTRDGEAVAARVEGERTLTFAVAPETSCEVAGVTDWQRIRLEREGRVEEPGQAEEIPVVETPSPEPAIQAALAPDGTLAGKNKLLNAGFEVDPRTIPDADGLWDARSSYHLARFRAAHEYDAEVARSGGRSLKIPEVNWANEATRDGWIEQRVPGVGAGKTYTLSAWVKSSPAPTRARLCIYGWNPKWGSDYEGGVSPVFDVGKEWQRITWTRSFGPDITEVRVMVKREHQVLGGDLWIDDVQLEEGDAATLFAPDAWTEGVQRQTPEKPGS
;
A
#
# COMPACT_ATOMS: atom_id res chain seq x y z
N MET A 1 9.64 68.31 -50.00
CA MET A 1 10.46 67.58 -49.01
C MET A 1 10.26 66.09 -49.24
N ILE A 2 11.32 65.29 -49.13
CA ILE A 2 11.33 63.87 -49.46
C ILE A 2 11.37 63.09 -48.15
N VAL A 3 10.43 62.16 -47.95
CA VAL A 3 10.45 61.24 -46.80
C VAL A 3 11.38 60.09 -47.15
N LEU A 4 12.50 59.97 -46.42
CA LEU A 4 13.47 58.90 -46.57
C LEU A 4 13.15 57.71 -45.67
N LEU A 5 13.72 56.54 -46.00
CA LEU A 5 13.56 55.32 -45.23
C LEU A 5 14.25 55.44 -43.85
N MET A 6 13.52 55.04 -42.81
CA MET A 6 14.09 54.24 -41.72
C MET A 6 13.15 53.06 -41.48
N GLY A 7 13.69 51.84 -41.52
CA GLY A 7 12.93 50.63 -41.23
C GLY A 7 12.81 50.42 -39.73
N VAL A 8 11.59 50.36 -39.21
CA VAL A 8 11.31 49.85 -37.87
C VAL A 8 10.78 48.43 -38.02
N VAL A 9 11.58 47.45 -37.58
CA VAL A 9 11.13 46.05 -37.51
C VAL A 9 10.28 45.89 -36.26
N CYS A 10 8.96 46.07 -36.40
CA CYS A 10 8.01 45.62 -35.39
C CYS A 10 7.89 44.09 -35.47
N GLY A 11 8.40 43.40 -34.46
CA GLY A 11 8.37 41.93 -34.39
C GLY A 11 6.93 41.38 -34.37
N THR A 12 6.77 40.20 -34.94
CA THR A 12 5.52 39.41 -34.92
C THR A 12 5.10 39.05 -33.50
N PRO A 13 3.79 38.95 -33.20
CA PRO A 13 3.32 38.17 -32.05
C PRO A 13 3.84 36.75 -32.20
N GLY A 14 4.70 36.32 -31.27
CA GLY A 14 5.39 35.04 -31.38
C GLY A 14 4.44 33.85 -31.31
N GLN A 15 4.85 32.75 -31.93
CA GLN A 15 4.34 31.42 -31.57
C GLN A 15 4.52 31.23 -30.05
N ALA A 16 3.63 30.49 -29.41
CA ALA A 16 3.89 29.97 -28.06
C ALA A 16 5.04 28.97 -28.16
N GLN A 17 6.27 29.48 -28.02
CA GLN A 17 7.50 28.72 -28.16
C GLN A 17 7.52 27.64 -27.08
N GLU A 18 7.85 26.41 -27.47
CA GLU A 18 8.03 25.31 -26.51
C GLU A 18 8.99 25.73 -25.39
N PRO A 19 8.79 25.27 -24.14
CA PRO A 19 9.67 25.63 -23.03
C PRO A 19 11.09 25.21 -23.37
N ALA A 20 11.91 26.19 -23.78
CA ALA A 20 13.17 25.93 -24.44
C ALA A 20 14.07 25.04 -23.57
N ASN A 21 14.62 23.98 -24.18
CA ASN A 21 15.55 23.10 -23.50
C ASN A 21 16.72 23.93 -22.96
N LEU A 22 16.88 23.93 -21.63
CA LEU A 22 17.93 24.70 -20.95
C LEU A 22 19.33 24.11 -21.20
N ILE A 23 19.41 22.90 -21.77
CA ILE A 23 20.64 22.22 -22.16
C ILE A 23 20.93 22.48 -23.65
N PRO A 24 21.97 23.25 -24.00
CA PRO A 24 22.41 23.38 -25.38
C PRO A 24 23.00 22.06 -25.88
N ASN A 25 22.85 21.77 -27.17
CA ASN A 25 23.37 20.55 -27.80
C ASN A 25 22.90 19.25 -27.09
N GLY A 26 21.69 19.23 -26.54
CA GLY A 26 21.16 18.10 -25.75
C GLY A 26 20.85 16.82 -26.54
N GLY A 27 20.61 16.94 -27.85
CA GLY A 27 20.56 15.82 -28.80
C GLY A 27 21.90 15.52 -29.46
N PHE A 28 23.00 16.09 -28.97
CA PHE A 28 24.37 15.75 -29.39
C PHE A 28 24.71 15.94 -30.89
N GLU A 29 23.94 16.78 -31.60
CA GLU A 29 24.06 16.99 -33.05
C GLU A 29 25.11 18.01 -33.50
N ILE A 30 25.82 18.64 -32.57
CA ILE A 30 26.89 19.59 -32.89
C ILE A 30 28.21 19.07 -32.33
N ASP A 31 29.21 19.03 -33.20
CA ASP A 31 30.61 18.61 -32.99
C ASP A 31 31.31 19.22 -34.19
N ALA A 32 31.98 20.36 -33.96
CA ALA A 32 32.42 21.28 -35.02
C ALA A 32 33.94 21.29 -35.25
N ASP A 33 34.72 20.79 -34.29
CA ASP A 33 36.16 20.53 -34.46
C ASP A 33 36.46 19.08 -34.89
N GLY A 34 35.50 18.16 -34.76
CA GLY A 34 35.60 16.78 -35.23
C GLY A 34 36.31 15.84 -34.25
N ASP A 35 36.44 16.21 -32.96
CA ASP A 35 37.03 15.32 -31.95
C ASP A 35 36.11 14.15 -31.55
N GLY A 36 34.82 14.24 -31.91
CA GLY A 36 33.80 13.22 -31.68
C GLY A 36 33.07 13.34 -30.34
N ILE A 37 33.29 14.40 -29.57
CA ILE A 37 32.55 14.79 -28.37
C ILE A 37 31.55 15.90 -28.75
N PRO A 38 30.29 15.88 -28.27
CA PRO A 38 29.34 16.92 -28.60
C PRO A 38 29.77 18.30 -28.05
N ASP A 39 29.84 19.30 -28.93
CA ASP A 39 30.20 20.70 -28.65
C ASP A 39 29.56 21.21 -27.34
N SER A 40 30.35 21.95 -26.57
CA SER A 40 30.02 22.49 -25.24
C SER A 40 29.90 21.48 -24.08
N TRP A 41 29.72 20.18 -24.34
CA TRP A 41 29.71 19.17 -23.27
C TRP A 41 31.12 18.79 -22.82
N LYS A 42 31.25 18.35 -21.56
CA LYS A 42 32.52 17.94 -20.96
C LYS A 42 32.49 16.45 -20.64
N LEU A 43 33.16 15.66 -21.47
CA LEU A 43 33.47 14.26 -21.17
C LEU A 43 34.58 14.21 -20.10
N SER A 44 34.36 13.44 -19.05
CA SER A 44 35.34 13.19 -17.99
C SER A 44 35.70 11.71 -17.98
N LEU A 45 36.93 11.38 -18.40
CA LEU A 45 37.45 10.02 -18.40
C LEU A 45 38.33 9.80 -17.17
N GLY A 46 38.03 8.75 -16.39
CA GLY A 46 38.72 8.48 -15.13
C GLY A 46 40.22 8.23 -15.30
N ALA A 47 41.03 8.95 -14.51
CA ALA A 47 42.49 8.92 -14.53
C ALA A 47 43.05 7.52 -14.18
N THR A 48 43.22 6.71 -15.22
CA THR A 48 43.63 5.30 -15.19
C THR A 48 44.47 5.01 -16.42
N GLU A 49 45.29 3.95 -16.40
CA GLU A 49 46.14 3.58 -17.54
C GLU A 49 45.35 3.13 -18.79
N ARG A 50 44.03 2.94 -18.65
CA ARG A 50 43.10 2.49 -19.70
C ARG A 50 41.73 3.16 -19.54
N PRO A 51 41.56 4.45 -19.89
CA PRO A 51 40.24 5.08 -19.82
C PRO A 51 39.20 4.34 -20.67
N GLY A 52 37.93 4.42 -20.29
CA GLY A 52 36.82 4.14 -21.21
C GLY A 52 36.86 5.09 -22.41
N THR A 53 36.27 4.69 -23.55
CA THR A 53 36.10 5.59 -24.69
C THR A 53 34.65 6.04 -24.78
N ALA A 54 34.42 7.26 -25.27
CA ALA A 54 33.08 7.72 -25.63
C ALA A 54 33.17 8.65 -26.83
N GLY A 55 32.09 8.71 -27.60
CA GLY A 55 31.97 9.63 -28.73
C GLY A 55 30.64 9.48 -29.47
N LEU A 56 30.40 10.34 -30.44
CA LEU A 56 29.18 10.36 -31.23
C LEU A 56 29.05 9.10 -32.11
N ALA A 57 27.84 8.56 -32.18
CA ALA A 57 27.52 7.33 -32.88
C ALA A 57 26.20 7.44 -33.66
N GLY A 58 26.22 7.01 -34.93
CA GLY A 58 25.07 6.95 -35.82
C GLY A 58 24.10 5.80 -35.52
N GLN A 59 23.71 5.62 -34.26
CA GLN A 59 22.59 4.76 -33.85
C GLN A 59 21.63 5.48 -32.88
N PRO A 60 21.18 6.71 -33.21
CA PRO A 60 20.44 7.55 -32.28
C PRO A 60 19.02 7.06 -31.97
N ARG A 61 18.43 7.73 -30.98
CA ARG A 61 17.00 7.79 -30.71
C ARG A 61 16.32 8.89 -31.52
N SER A 62 16.97 10.03 -31.76
CA SER A 62 16.48 11.13 -32.61
C SER A 62 17.64 11.83 -33.34
N GLY A 63 17.39 12.47 -34.48
CA GLY A 63 18.46 13.05 -35.32
C GLY A 63 19.32 12.01 -36.06
N GLU A 64 20.59 12.35 -36.26
CA GLU A 64 21.65 11.57 -36.92
C GLU A 64 22.71 11.03 -35.94
N ARG A 65 22.86 11.60 -34.73
CA ARG A 65 23.95 11.28 -33.78
C ARG A 65 23.46 11.17 -32.33
N CYS A 66 24.04 10.24 -31.59
CA CYS A 66 23.86 10.11 -30.13
C CYS A 66 25.21 9.85 -29.44
N LEU A 67 25.32 10.05 -28.13
CA LEU A 67 26.57 9.74 -27.43
C LEU A 67 26.64 8.25 -27.06
N CYS A 68 27.65 7.54 -27.58
CA CYS A 68 27.96 6.17 -27.19
C CYS A 68 29.18 6.16 -26.26
N VAL A 69 29.01 5.65 -25.04
CA VAL A 69 30.08 5.31 -24.11
C VAL A 69 30.38 3.81 -24.25
N VAL A 70 31.65 3.46 -24.44
CA VAL A 70 32.14 2.09 -24.62
C VAL A 70 33.04 1.71 -23.45
N ARG A 71 32.77 0.56 -22.83
CA ARG A 71 33.55 0.09 -21.69
C ARG A 71 34.86 -0.55 -22.13
N THR A 72 35.98 0.07 -21.78
CA THR A 72 37.30 -0.59 -21.80
C THR A 72 37.39 -1.59 -20.62
N PRO A 73 37.62 -2.89 -20.84
CA PRO A 73 37.74 -3.87 -19.75
C PRO A 73 38.93 -3.55 -18.81
N GLY A 74 38.63 -3.42 -17.51
CA GLY A 74 39.60 -2.97 -16.50
C GLY A 74 39.90 -1.46 -16.52
N GLY A 75 39.08 -0.67 -17.21
CA GLY A 75 39.27 0.78 -17.35
C GLY A 75 38.51 1.64 -16.34
N GLY A 76 38.94 2.90 -16.22
CA GLY A 76 38.27 3.90 -15.39
C GLY A 76 36.90 4.33 -15.92
N GLN A 77 35.98 4.69 -15.01
CA GLN A 77 34.64 5.17 -15.36
C GLN A 77 34.69 6.43 -16.23
N ALA A 78 33.73 6.54 -17.15
CA ALA A 78 33.40 7.77 -17.84
C ALA A 78 32.25 8.51 -17.15
N GLY A 79 32.24 9.84 -17.27
CA GLY A 79 31.14 10.71 -16.90
C GLY A 79 30.95 11.81 -17.95
N LEU A 80 29.73 12.33 -18.05
CA LEU A 80 29.35 13.39 -18.99
C LEU A 80 28.75 14.57 -18.21
N THR A 81 29.28 15.77 -18.40
CA THR A 81 28.81 16.98 -17.73
C THR A 81 28.34 18.02 -18.75
N SER A 82 27.14 18.56 -18.57
CA SER A 82 26.61 19.65 -19.40
C SER A 82 27.31 20.98 -19.09
N PRO A 83 27.16 22.01 -19.95
CA PRO A 83 27.26 23.40 -19.50
C PRO A 83 26.37 23.68 -18.29
N ASP A 84 26.74 24.69 -17.51
CA ASP A 84 25.86 25.22 -16.47
C ASP A 84 24.70 25.99 -17.12
N PHE A 85 23.49 25.74 -16.66
CA PHE A 85 22.25 26.37 -17.12
C PHE A 85 21.56 27.10 -15.96
N ALA A 86 20.79 28.14 -16.31
CA ALA A 86 20.15 29.02 -15.33
C ALA A 86 18.91 28.39 -14.69
N LEU A 87 18.75 28.60 -13.39
CA LEU A 87 17.62 28.17 -12.58
C LEU A 87 16.92 29.36 -11.92
N LYS A 88 15.64 29.18 -11.59
CA LYS A 88 14.87 30.05 -10.71
C LYS A 88 14.73 29.33 -9.37
N PRO A 89 15.07 29.94 -8.22
CA PRO A 89 14.81 29.35 -6.90
C PRO A 89 13.33 29.02 -6.68
N GLY A 90 13.03 27.92 -5.97
CA GLY A 90 11.67 27.49 -5.64
C GLY A 90 10.82 26.95 -6.81
N ALA A 91 11.38 26.82 -8.01
CA ALA A 91 10.66 26.33 -9.19
C ALA A 91 10.95 24.84 -9.46
N ALA A 92 9.97 24.14 -10.05
CA ALA A 92 10.13 22.76 -10.48
C ALA A 92 10.69 22.66 -11.91
N TYR A 93 11.55 21.66 -12.12
CA TYR A 93 12.16 21.33 -13.39
C TYR A 93 12.12 19.82 -13.62
N GLN A 94 11.79 19.42 -14.85
CA GLN A 94 11.91 18.04 -15.29
C GLN A 94 13.18 17.89 -16.13
N VAL A 95 14.04 16.95 -15.74
CA VAL A 95 15.07 16.40 -16.61
C VAL A 95 14.47 15.22 -17.37
N SER A 96 14.76 15.09 -18.66
CA SER A 96 14.53 13.85 -19.40
C SER A 96 15.73 13.46 -20.24
N VAL A 97 15.95 12.16 -20.40
CA VAL A 97 17.04 11.57 -21.20
C VAL A 97 16.56 10.23 -21.75
N TRP A 98 17.01 9.86 -22.95
CA TRP A 98 16.88 8.48 -23.43
C TRP A 98 18.17 7.72 -23.20
N LEU A 99 18.06 6.49 -22.68
CA LEU A 99 19.19 5.59 -22.43
C LEU A 99 18.91 4.20 -23.02
N ARG A 100 19.95 3.51 -23.49
CA ARG A 100 19.94 2.04 -23.74
C ARG A 100 21.32 1.43 -23.58
N VAL A 101 21.39 0.13 -23.26
CA VAL A 101 22.65 -0.62 -23.18
C VAL A 101 22.76 -1.76 -24.20
N GLU A 102 23.98 -2.02 -24.67
CA GLU A 102 24.34 -3.25 -25.37
C GLU A 102 25.38 -4.00 -24.53
N GLY A 103 25.06 -5.25 -24.16
CA GLY A 103 25.91 -6.07 -23.28
C GLY A 103 25.15 -7.25 -22.68
N ARG A 104 25.87 -8.11 -21.95
CA ARG A 104 25.33 -9.41 -21.47
C ARG A 104 24.33 -9.30 -20.30
N SER A 105 24.30 -8.17 -19.60
CA SER A 105 23.45 -7.90 -18.42
C SER A 105 22.05 -7.35 -18.80
N SER A 106 21.19 -7.22 -17.78
CA SER A 106 19.96 -6.40 -17.79
C SER A 106 19.71 -5.67 -16.45
N GLN A 107 20.78 -5.41 -15.67
CA GLN A 107 20.72 -4.77 -14.35
C GLN A 107 21.52 -3.45 -14.26
N ASP A 108 21.98 -2.92 -15.38
CA ASP A 108 22.85 -1.74 -15.46
C ASP A 108 22.18 -0.47 -14.92
N THR A 109 22.86 0.24 -14.02
CA THR A 109 22.41 1.51 -13.43
C THR A 109 23.20 2.71 -13.95
N VAL A 110 22.51 3.77 -14.34
CA VAL A 110 23.10 5.08 -14.65
C VAL A 110 22.71 6.09 -13.58
N THR A 111 23.68 6.71 -12.92
CA THR A 111 23.41 7.79 -11.95
C THR A 111 23.44 9.15 -12.67
N LEU A 112 22.27 9.76 -12.84
CA LEU A 112 22.16 11.18 -13.17
C LEU A 112 22.26 12.01 -11.89
N ARG A 113 23.05 13.08 -11.90
CA ARG A 113 23.04 14.09 -10.84
C ARG A 113 22.74 15.47 -11.41
N VAL A 114 21.90 16.21 -10.71
CA VAL A 114 21.74 17.66 -10.88
C VAL A 114 22.61 18.30 -9.81
N ALA A 115 23.71 18.90 -10.21
CA ALA A 115 24.60 19.66 -9.32
C ALA A 115 24.19 21.13 -9.40
N MET A 116 23.76 21.70 -8.27
CA MET A 116 23.35 23.11 -8.12
C MET A 116 24.41 23.87 -7.33
N ASP A 117 24.50 25.17 -7.54
CA ASP A 117 25.22 26.11 -6.67
C ASP A 117 24.84 25.97 -5.17
N ALA A 118 23.56 25.74 -4.88
CA ALA A 118 23.02 25.54 -3.53
C ALA A 118 22.67 24.07 -3.18
N GLY A 119 23.24 23.06 -3.84
CA GLY A 119 23.07 21.66 -3.42
C GLY A 119 23.25 20.61 -4.51
N ARG A 120 22.75 19.39 -4.29
CA ARG A 120 22.72 18.35 -5.33
C ARG A 120 21.56 17.36 -5.15
N LYS A 121 20.99 16.91 -6.26
CA LYS A 121 20.02 15.80 -6.32
C LYS A 121 20.60 14.70 -7.21
N ALA A 122 20.39 13.45 -6.83
CA ALA A 122 20.77 12.28 -7.62
C ALA A 122 19.53 11.44 -7.95
N PHE A 123 19.60 10.77 -9.10
CA PHE A 123 18.60 9.83 -9.62
C PHE A 123 19.36 8.64 -10.22
N GLU A 124 18.85 7.43 -9.99
CA GLU A 124 19.45 6.21 -10.54
C GLU A 124 18.44 5.51 -11.44
N PHE A 125 18.88 5.18 -12.65
CA PHE A 125 18.04 4.62 -13.70
C PHE A 125 18.55 3.23 -14.05
N HIS A 126 17.70 2.20 -13.89
CA HIS A 126 17.98 0.86 -14.43
C HIS A 126 17.71 0.85 -15.93
N VAL A 127 18.76 0.70 -16.74
CA VAL A 127 18.72 0.84 -18.20
C VAL A 127 18.63 -0.52 -18.89
N GLY A 128 17.59 -0.70 -19.70
CA GLY A 128 17.38 -1.87 -20.54
C GLY A 128 18.09 -1.80 -21.91
N ARG A 129 17.95 -2.87 -22.69
CA ARG A 129 18.54 -2.97 -24.04
C ARG A 129 17.78 -2.19 -25.13
N ALA A 130 16.51 -1.89 -24.89
CA ALA A 130 15.72 -1.00 -25.73
C ALA A 130 15.90 0.46 -25.28
N TRP A 131 15.74 1.41 -26.21
CA TRP A 131 15.66 2.84 -25.88
C TRP A 131 14.53 3.10 -24.87
N GLN A 132 14.88 3.55 -23.68
CA GLN A 132 13.96 3.90 -22.61
C GLN A 132 14.12 5.38 -22.26
N ARG A 133 13.01 6.12 -22.16
CA ARG A 133 13.01 7.51 -21.68
C ARG A 133 12.94 7.50 -20.16
N PHE A 134 13.90 8.14 -19.52
CA PHE A 134 13.90 8.40 -18.09
C PHE A 134 13.55 9.87 -17.88
N THR A 135 12.64 10.12 -16.94
CA THR A 135 12.17 11.45 -16.55
C THR A 135 12.32 11.60 -15.05
N ALA A 136 12.90 12.70 -14.58
CA ALA A 136 13.10 12.97 -13.17
C ALA A 136 12.81 14.44 -12.86
N THR A 137 11.92 14.68 -11.89
CA THR A 137 11.55 16.04 -11.45
C THR A 137 12.36 16.44 -10.22
N PHE A 138 12.80 17.70 -10.18
CA PHE A 138 13.38 18.32 -8.98
C PHE A 138 12.79 19.71 -8.77
N VAL A 139 12.69 20.12 -7.50
CA VAL A 139 12.42 21.52 -7.12
C VAL A 139 13.74 22.14 -6.70
N THR A 140 13.99 23.38 -7.13
CA THR A 140 15.21 24.11 -6.79
C THR A 140 15.15 24.65 -5.35
N PRO A 141 16.18 24.43 -4.52
CA PRO A 141 16.28 25.05 -3.20
C PRO A 141 16.19 26.58 -3.25
N GLU A 142 15.83 27.22 -2.13
CA GLU A 142 16.05 28.66 -1.99
C GLU A 142 17.54 28.99 -2.19
N GLY A 143 17.81 30.04 -2.96
CA GLY A 143 19.17 30.43 -3.33
C GLY A 143 19.80 29.64 -4.49
N ALA A 144 19.14 28.61 -5.04
CA ALA A 144 19.68 27.86 -6.19
C ALA A 144 19.45 28.60 -7.52
N THR A 145 20.51 29.07 -8.17
CA THR A 145 20.45 29.94 -9.37
C THR A 145 21.10 29.34 -10.62
N THR A 146 21.98 28.36 -10.48
CA THR A 146 22.58 27.61 -11.61
C THR A 146 22.71 26.13 -11.31
N ALA A 147 22.73 25.31 -12.36
CA ALA A 147 23.07 23.89 -12.26
C ALA A 147 23.73 23.34 -13.51
N SER A 148 24.42 22.21 -13.38
CA SER A 148 24.80 21.33 -14.50
C SER A 148 24.30 19.91 -14.27
N LEU A 149 23.99 19.21 -15.37
CA LEU A 149 23.73 17.78 -15.36
C LEU A 149 25.07 17.04 -15.37
N GLN A 150 25.24 16.11 -14.44
CA GLN A 150 26.41 15.24 -14.33
C GLN A 150 25.96 13.79 -14.36
N PHE A 151 26.10 13.14 -15.50
CA PHE A 151 25.97 11.70 -15.61
C PHE A 151 27.26 11.05 -15.13
N GLN A 152 27.18 10.17 -14.13
CA GLN A 152 28.33 9.48 -13.55
C GLN A 152 28.14 7.96 -13.58
N GLY A 153 29.26 7.23 -13.63
CA GLY A 153 29.23 5.76 -13.70
C GLY A 153 28.80 5.21 -15.05
N LEU A 154 29.05 5.91 -16.17
CA LEU A 154 28.60 5.54 -17.53
C LEU A 154 29.24 4.25 -18.11
N ALA A 155 29.97 3.49 -17.29
CA ALA A 155 30.58 2.21 -17.64
C ALA A 155 30.14 1.14 -16.62
N GLY A 156 28.97 0.54 -16.87
CA GLY A 156 28.38 -0.52 -16.05
C GLY A 156 28.86 -1.94 -16.41
N ALA A 157 27.98 -2.93 -16.19
CA ALA A 157 28.12 -4.31 -16.66
C ALA A 157 27.94 -4.45 -18.19
N ALA A 158 27.31 -3.48 -18.85
CA ALA A 158 27.21 -3.33 -20.30
C ALA A 158 28.57 -3.11 -21.00
N ASP A 159 28.63 -3.44 -22.30
CA ASP A 159 29.80 -3.19 -23.15
C ASP A 159 29.69 -1.82 -23.86
N ARG A 160 28.46 -1.37 -24.16
CA ARG A 160 28.13 -0.01 -24.61
C ARG A 160 26.90 0.54 -23.89
N LEU A 161 26.92 1.84 -23.60
CA LEU A 161 25.78 2.63 -23.13
C LEU A 161 25.57 3.79 -24.10
N TYR A 162 24.34 3.97 -24.57
CA TYR A 162 23.97 5.07 -25.46
C TYR A 162 23.08 6.05 -24.72
N LEU A 163 23.34 7.35 -24.91
CA LEU A 163 22.59 8.47 -24.35
C LEU A 163 22.13 9.39 -25.48
N ASP A 164 20.90 9.89 -25.38
CA ASP A 164 20.32 10.78 -26.40
C ASP A 164 19.20 11.66 -25.84
N ASP A 165 18.78 12.68 -26.60
CA ASP A 165 17.62 13.55 -26.34
C ASP A 165 17.62 14.12 -24.89
N VAL A 166 18.77 14.62 -24.41
CA VAL A 166 18.88 15.19 -23.05
C VAL A 166 18.21 16.56 -23.01
N ALA A 167 17.20 16.70 -22.15
CA ALA A 167 16.47 17.94 -21.96
C ALA A 167 16.25 18.30 -20.49
N VAL A 168 16.28 19.61 -20.19
CA VAL A 168 15.76 20.18 -18.94
C VAL A 168 14.76 21.27 -19.28
N THR A 169 13.57 21.18 -18.70
CA THR A 169 12.47 22.13 -18.89
C THR A 169 11.84 22.51 -17.56
N GLN A 170 11.36 23.74 -17.42
CA GLN A 170 10.62 24.18 -16.23
C GLN A 170 9.20 23.62 -16.29
N THR A 171 8.69 23.07 -15.18
CA THR A 171 7.39 22.39 -15.09
C THR A 171 6.54 22.91 -13.92
N ALA A 172 5.25 22.58 -13.91
CA ALA A 172 4.43 22.61 -12.70
C ALA A 172 4.86 21.49 -11.73
N VAL A 173 4.47 21.61 -10.45
CA VAL A 173 4.70 20.61 -9.41
C VAL A 173 3.55 19.59 -9.42
N ASP A 174 3.86 18.31 -9.56
CA ASP A 174 2.91 17.20 -9.41
C ASP A 174 3.45 16.14 -8.43
N GLU A 175 2.54 15.46 -7.71
CA GLU A 175 2.86 14.58 -6.58
C GLU A 175 2.75 13.08 -6.89
N ALA A 176 3.85 12.38 -7.17
CA ALA A 176 3.96 10.92 -6.94
C ALA A 176 5.40 10.37 -7.08
N GLU A 177 6.04 10.00 -5.95
CA GLU A 177 6.64 8.67 -5.69
C GLU A 177 7.55 8.68 -4.45
N GLY A 178 7.54 7.58 -3.69
CA GLY A 178 8.67 7.04 -2.90
C GLY A 178 9.30 7.84 -1.75
N LEU A 179 9.03 9.14 -1.61
CA LEU A 179 9.69 10.00 -0.61
C LEU A 179 9.27 9.61 0.82
N GLU A 180 10.26 9.40 1.71
CA GLU A 180 10.04 9.68 3.13
C GLU A 180 9.62 11.16 3.24
N THR A 181 8.45 11.40 3.83
CA THR A 181 7.94 12.75 4.01
C THR A 181 8.90 13.52 4.92
N PRO A 182 9.53 14.62 4.46
CA PRO A 182 10.57 15.30 5.25
C PRO A 182 10.01 15.78 6.59
N VAL A 183 10.61 15.32 7.69
CA VAL A 183 10.18 15.66 9.04
C VAL A 183 10.46 17.13 9.30
N HIS A 184 9.40 17.92 9.46
CA HIS A 184 9.51 19.33 9.84
C HIS A 184 10.13 19.49 11.25
N GLN A 185 10.78 20.62 11.49
CA GLN A 185 11.33 20.99 12.79
C GLN A 185 10.88 22.42 13.09
N THR A 186 10.19 22.63 14.21
CA THR A 186 9.89 23.99 14.67
C THR A 186 11.05 24.47 15.53
N ASP A 187 11.68 25.58 15.18
CA ASP A 187 12.70 26.18 16.05
C ASP A 187 12.09 26.69 17.36
N LEU A 188 12.69 26.31 18.48
CA LEU A 188 12.30 26.70 19.84
C LEU A 188 13.47 27.40 20.58
N ALA A 189 14.56 27.75 19.90
CA ALA A 189 15.73 28.45 20.44
C ALA A 189 15.43 29.94 20.75
N GLY A 190 14.62 30.15 21.78
CA GLY A 190 14.06 31.45 22.16
C GLY A 190 12.58 31.40 22.55
N PHE A 191 11.95 30.21 22.50
CA PHE A 191 10.59 30.01 23.02
C PHE A 191 10.54 30.30 24.52
N GLU A 192 9.66 31.23 24.91
CA GLU A 192 9.23 31.46 26.29
C GLU A 192 7.72 31.23 26.40
N PHE A 193 7.27 30.70 27.54
CA PHE A 193 5.84 30.57 27.79
C PHE A 193 5.19 31.95 28.00
N PRO A 194 3.97 32.18 27.50
CA PRO A 194 3.27 33.43 27.77
C PRO A 194 3.00 33.59 29.28
N PRO A 195 2.98 34.85 29.78
CA PRO A 195 2.67 35.14 31.18
C PRO A 195 1.18 34.93 31.47
N GLY A 196 0.89 34.43 32.67
CA GLY A 196 -0.47 34.11 33.11
C GLY A 196 -0.93 32.70 32.72
N ARG A 197 -2.08 32.30 33.28
CA ARG A 197 -2.73 31.01 33.11
C ARG A 197 -4.26 31.19 33.13
N PRO A 198 -5.07 30.24 32.61
CA PRO A 198 -4.68 28.99 31.94
C PRO A 198 -3.96 29.22 30.59
N ARG A 199 -3.36 28.13 30.07
CA ARG A 199 -2.64 28.04 28.80
C ARG A 199 -2.95 26.76 28.01
N LEU A 200 -3.50 25.72 28.66
CA LEU A 200 -3.78 24.41 28.06
C LEU A 200 -4.99 24.43 27.11
N GLU A 201 -6.20 24.32 27.66
CA GLU A 201 -7.45 24.27 26.86
C GLU A 201 -7.86 25.66 26.33
N HIS A 202 -7.64 26.66 27.17
CA HIS A 202 -8.02 28.05 26.97
C HIS A 202 -6.91 28.94 27.55
N THR A 203 -6.80 30.15 27.03
CA THR A 203 -6.04 31.25 27.61
C THR A 203 -6.90 32.04 28.59
N ALA A 204 -6.28 32.87 29.43
CA ALA A 204 -7.00 33.82 30.29
C ALA A 204 -7.92 34.78 29.48
N ALA A 205 -7.56 35.11 28.24
CA ALA A 205 -8.37 35.94 27.34
C ALA A 205 -9.63 35.21 26.87
N GLU A 206 -9.51 33.97 26.38
CA GLU A 206 -10.66 33.15 25.96
C GLU A 206 -11.65 32.92 27.10
N ILE A 207 -11.16 32.73 28.34
CA ILE A 207 -12.02 32.61 29.53
C ILE A 207 -12.75 33.92 29.86
N GLU A 208 -12.16 35.08 29.56
CA GLU A 208 -12.80 36.38 29.75
C GLU A 208 -13.84 36.68 28.66
N GLU A 209 -13.57 36.31 27.40
CA GLU A 209 -14.55 36.31 26.31
C GLU A 209 -15.76 35.42 26.64
N MET A 210 -15.54 34.23 27.20
CA MET A 210 -16.62 33.35 27.67
C MET A 210 -17.49 33.98 28.77
N LYS A 211 -16.89 34.68 29.74
CA LYS A 211 -17.64 35.41 30.77
C LYS A 211 -18.45 36.55 30.17
N GLN A 212 -17.89 37.30 29.23
CA GLN A 212 -18.58 38.39 28.53
C GLN A 212 -19.77 37.87 27.70
N ALA A 213 -19.62 36.73 27.01
CA ALA A 213 -20.72 36.05 26.32
C ALA A 213 -21.85 35.56 27.26
N TRP A 214 -21.54 35.38 28.55
CA TRP A 214 -22.50 35.04 29.61
C TRP A 214 -22.91 36.23 30.49
N ALA A 215 -22.50 37.46 30.16
CA ALA A 215 -22.87 38.65 30.92
C ALA A 215 -24.41 38.82 30.98
N GLY A 216 -24.93 39.13 32.16
CA GLY A 216 -26.37 39.24 32.42
C GLY A 216 -27.13 37.91 32.52
N ARG A 217 -26.47 36.76 32.34
CA ARG A 217 -27.05 35.41 32.56
C ARG A 217 -26.66 34.88 33.94
N ASN A 218 -27.40 33.89 34.43
CA ASN A 218 -27.02 33.15 35.63
C ASN A 218 -25.86 32.20 35.31
N ILE A 219 -24.63 32.55 35.72
CA ILE A 219 -23.43 31.74 35.46
C ILE A 219 -23.52 30.30 36.02
N ARG A 220 -24.39 30.04 37.02
CA ARG A 220 -24.64 28.68 37.53
C ARG A 220 -25.35 27.76 36.53
N GLU A 221 -25.93 28.30 35.47
CA GLU A 221 -26.53 27.51 34.37
C GLU A 221 -25.49 27.11 33.30
N HIS A 222 -24.28 27.68 33.34
CA HIS A 222 -23.18 27.27 32.48
C HIS A 222 -22.83 25.80 32.71
N GLU A 223 -22.59 25.04 31.63
CA GLU A 223 -22.43 23.58 31.73
C GLU A 223 -21.29 23.14 32.65
N TRP A 224 -20.14 23.81 32.60
CA TRP A 224 -18.99 23.57 33.50
C TRP A 224 -19.40 23.69 34.98
N VAL A 225 -20.16 24.73 35.35
CA VAL A 225 -20.61 24.93 36.74
C VAL A 225 -21.63 23.87 37.14
N ARG A 226 -22.58 23.53 36.25
CA ARG A 226 -23.56 22.45 36.50
C ARG A 226 -22.91 21.06 36.64
N ARG A 227 -21.81 20.79 35.93
CA ARG A 227 -21.02 19.55 36.09
C ARG A 227 -20.14 19.57 37.33
N ALA A 228 -19.68 20.75 37.77
CA ALA A 228 -18.82 20.93 38.93
C ALA A 228 -19.56 20.85 40.28
N GLU A 229 -20.79 21.37 40.39
CA GLU A 229 -21.50 21.46 41.69
C GLU A 229 -21.59 20.10 42.43
N PRO A 230 -21.91 18.95 41.79
CA PRO A 230 -21.94 17.65 42.47
C PRO A 230 -20.59 17.21 43.07
N TRP A 231 -19.46 17.71 42.55
CA TRP A 231 -18.12 17.35 43.04
C TRP A 231 -17.71 18.10 44.31
N LEU A 232 -18.41 19.17 44.68
CA LEU A 232 -18.20 19.85 45.97
C LEU A 232 -18.55 18.92 47.14
N GLU A 233 -19.64 18.16 47.04
CA GLU A 233 -20.18 17.34 48.13
C GLU A 233 -19.86 15.85 47.98
N ARG A 234 -19.60 15.35 46.76
CA ARG A 234 -19.28 13.94 46.50
C ARG A 234 -18.06 13.47 47.31
N GLN A 235 -18.21 12.36 48.02
CA GLN A 235 -17.13 11.72 48.78
C GLN A 235 -15.96 11.33 47.86
N LEU A 236 -14.74 11.66 48.29
CA LEU A 236 -13.50 11.30 47.61
C LEU A 236 -12.87 10.10 48.33
N HIS A 237 -12.28 9.18 47.57
CA HIS A 237 -11.57 8.01 48.06
C HIS A 237 -10.26 7.89 47.31
N PHE A 238 -9.14 7.88 48.04
CA PHE A 238 -7.81 7.66 47.48
C PHE A 238 -7.28 6.33 47.99
N PHE A 239 -7.05 5.39 47.08
CA PHE A 239 -6.62 4.04 47.39
C PHE A 239 -5.09 3.94 47.40
N GLU A 240 -4.50 3.21 48.34
CA GLU A 240 -3.05 3.01 48.37
C GLU A 240 -2.59 2.07 47.26
N GLU A 241 -3.43 1.12 46.84
CA GLU A 241 -3.16 0.16 45.77
C GLU A 241 -3.55 0.70 44.40
N GLY A 242 -2.56 0.80 43.50
CA GLY A 242 -2.78 1.05 42.09
C GLY A 242 -3.51 -0.09 41.36
N TYR A 243 -3.63 0.08 40.04
CA TYR A 243 -4.14 -0.92 39.12
C TYR A 243 -2.99 -1.67 38.44
N ASP A 244 -3.10 -3.00 38.31
CA ASP A 244 -2.12 -3.83 37.59
C ASP A 244 -2.68 -4.30 36.26
N PHE A 245 -2.33 -3.57 35.21
CA PHE A 245 -2.72 -3.88 33.83
C PHE A 245 -2.18 -5.23 33.33
N SER A 246 -1.01 -5.68 33.82
CA SER A 246 -0.40 -6.95 33.41
C SER A 246 -1.19 -8.17 33.91
N LYS A 247 -1.87 -8.04 35.05
CA LYS A 247 -2.66 -9.12 35.66
C LYS A 247 -4.13 -9.15 35.21
N PHE A 248 -4.68 -8.01 34.77
CA PHE A 248 -6.13 -7.84 34.60
C PHE A 248 -6.56 -7.38 33.20
N PHE A 249 -5.73 -7.61 32.17
CA PHE A 249 -6.07 -7.27 30.78
C PHE A 249 -7.46 -7.80 30.36
N THR A 250 -8.41 -6.91 30.06
CA THR A 250 -9.84 -7.18 29.76
C THR A 250 -10.69 -7.84 30.86
N ILE A 251 -10.11 -8.28 31.98
CA ILE A 251 -10.84 -8.98 33.05
C ILE A 251 -11.47 -7.97 34.00
N GLY A 252 -12.78 -8.10 34.25
CA GLY A 252 -13.51 -7.34 35.27
C GLY A 252 -14.07 -5.97 34.85
N GLN A 253 -13.97 -5.63 33.56
CA GLN A 253 -14.65 -4.45 32.97
C GLN A 253 -16.05 -4.77 32.43
N ASN A 254 -16.29 -6.01 31.98
CA ASN A 254 -17.55 -6.48 31.41
C ASN A 254 -18.13 -7.63 32.23
N CYS A 255 -19.46 -7.77 32.23
CA CYS A 255 -20.16 -8.88 32.86
C CYS A 255 -19.80 -10.22 32.19
N PRO A 256 -19.35 -11.24 32.94
CA PRO A 256 -19.08 -12.57 32.40
C PRO A 256 -20.28 -13.31 31.79
N GLU A 257 -21.51 -12.88 32.11
CA GLU A 257 -22.77 -13.54 31.69
C GLU A 257 -23.34 -12.96 30.39
N ASP A 258 -23.23 -11.64 30.21
CA ASP A 258 -23.97 -10.89 29.18
C ASP A 258 -23.12 -9.83 28.44
N ALA A 259 -21.81 -9.79 28.72
CA ALA A 259 -20.81 -8.85 28.18
C ALA A 259 -21.08 -7.35 28.40
N THR A 260 -22.10 -6.95 29.17
CA THR A 260 -22.39 -5.54 29.47
C THR A 260 -21.26 -4.90 30.28
N GLY A 261 -20.87 -3.67 29.92
CA GLY A 261 -19.90 -2.88 30.69
C GLY A 261 -20.38 -2.64 32.13
N LEU A 262 -19.56 -3.06 33.09
CA LEU A 262 -19.86 -2.96 34.52
C LEU A 262 -19.67 -1.53 35.04
N ARG A 263 -20.38 -1.18 36.11
CA ARG A 263 -20.33 0.12 36.78
C ARG A 263 -19.62 0.02 38.14
N PRO A 264 -18.69 0.94 38.47
CA PRO A 264 -17.98 0.92 39.74
C PRO A 264 -18.89 1.40 40.88
N ILE A 265 -18.90 0.66 41.98
CA ILE A 265 -19.49 1.05 43.26
C ILE A 265 -18.33 1.19 44.25
N ILE A 266 -18.19 2.38 44.84
CA ILE A 266 -17.30 2.63 45.97
C ILE A 266 -18.19 2.96 47.17
N HIS A 267 -18.07 2.18 48.24
CA HIS A 267 -18.85 2.36 49.46
C HIS A 267 -18.21 3.40 50.39
N PRO A 268 -18.96 4.00 51.35
CA PRO A 268 -18.41 5.00 52.26
C PRO A 268 -17.24 4.52 53.14
N ASP A 269 -17.10 3.20 53.34
CA ASP A 269 -15.98 2.56 54.03
C ASP A 269 -14.73 2.35 53.14
N GLY A 270 -14.82 2.70 51.85
CA GLY A 270 -13.78 2.52 50.85
C GLY A 270 -13.76 1.16 50.15
N SER A 271 -14.65 0.23 50.51
CA SER A 271 -14.77 -1.06 49.80
C SER A 271 -15.30 -0.88 48.38
N GLN A 272 -14.86 -1.75 47.45
CA GLN A 272 -15.11 -1.59 46.01
C GLN A 272 -15.84 -2.80 45.40
N GLU A 273 -16.77 -2.53 44.48
CA GLU A 273 -17.49 -3.55 43.69
C GLU A 273 -17.70 -3.07 42.24
N MET A 274 -18.08 -4.00 41.37
CA MET A 274 -18.51 -3.72 39.99
C MET A 274 -19.89 -4.34 39.74
N GLU A 275 -20.88 -3.56 39.32
CA GLU A 275 -22.28 -4.01 39.08
C GLU A 275 -22.60 -4.08 37.58
N CYS A 276 -23.30 -5.12 37.13
CA CYS A 276 -23.86 -5.16 35.77
C CYS A 276 -25.22 -4.46 35.71
N PRO A 277 -25.38 -3.36 34.96
CA PRO A 277 -26.66 -2.66 34.85
C PRO A 277 -27.71 -3.39 34.00
N LYS A 278 -27.37 -4.50 33.33
CA LYS A 278 -28.31 -5.35 32.56
C LYS A 278 -28.93 -6.46 33.42
N CYS A 279 -28.14 -7.12 34.27
CA CYS A 279 -28.58 -8.26 35.08
C CYS A 279 -28.51 -8.07 36.61
N GLY A 280 -28.07 -6.90 37.10
CA GLY A 280 -28.03 -6.55 38.53
C GLY A 280 -27.00 -7.30 39.38
N ARG A 281 -26.12 -8.12 38.77
CA ARG A 281 -25.10 -8.88 39.51
C ARG A 281 -23.90 -8.00 39.88
N THR A 282 -23.44 -8.13 41.13
CA THR A 282 -22.26 -7.46 41.68
C THR A 282 -21.04 -8.40 41.74
N TYR A 283 -19.87 -7.91 41.36
CA TYR A 283 -18.62 -8.66 41.27
C TYR A 283 -17.55 -8.06 42.20
N ARG A 284 -16.93 -8.91 43.04
CA ARG A 284 -16.01 -8.51 44.13
C ARG A 284 -14.58 -9.08 44.03
N GLY A 285 -14.25 -9.83 42.97
CA GLY A 285 -12.90 -10.38 42.77
C GLY A 285 -11.87 -9.28 42.44
N GLU A 286 -10.58 -9.51 42.71
CA GLU A 286 -9.59 -8.41 42.67
C GLU A 286 -9.49 -7.68 41.33
N ALA A 287 -9.63 -8.37 40.18
CA ALA A 287 -9.70 -7.72 38.87
C ALA A 287 -10.84 -6.67 38.80
N HIS A 288 -12.01 -6.98 39.37
CA HIS A 288 -13.17 -6.09 39.42
C HIS A 288 -12.91 -4.93 40.39
N ARG A 289 -12.30 -5.19 41.56
CA ARG A 289 -11.95 -4.15 42.54
C ARG A 289 -10.91 -3.18 41.97
N GLY A 290 -9.87 -3.70 41.32
CA GLY A 290 -8.90 -2.92 40.57
C GLY A 290 -9.56 -2.07 39.49
N CYS A 291 -10.48 -2.65 38.69
CA CYS A 291 -11.25 -1.89 37.71
C CYS A 291 -12.09 -0.78 38.35
N ALA A 292 -12.72 -1.04 39.51
CA ALA A 292 -13.48 -0.04 40.24
C ALA A 292 -12.61 1.12 40.75
N ARG A 293 -11.46 0.83 41.38
CA ARG A 293 -10.45 1.84 41.78
C ARG A 293 -10.01 2.68 40.57
N ALA A 294 -9.64 2.02 39.47
CA ALA A 294 -9.19 2.66 38.24
C ALA A 294 -10.25 3.56 37.58
N MET A 295 -11.52 3.12 37.51
CA MET A 295 -12.62 3.92 36.95
C MET A 295 -13.00 5.09 37.87
N PHE A 296 -12.90 4.91 39.19
CA PHE A 296 -13.15 5.98 40.16
C PHE A 296 -12.04 7.05 40.15
N ASN A 297 -10.76 6.64 40.06
CA ASN A 297 -9.63 7.54 39.83
C ASN A 297 -9.82 8.39 38.57
N GLN A 298 -10.22 7.77 37.45
CA GLN A 298 -10.54 8.49 36.22
C GLN A 298 -11.69 9.50 36.42
N SER A 299 -12.75 9.08 37.11
CA SER A 299 -13.90 9.96 37.40
C SER A 299 -13.51 11.16 38.27
N MET A 300 -12.64 10.98 39.26
CA MET A 300 -12.13 12.08 40.09
C MET A 300 -11.22 13.03 39.31
N ALA A 301 -10.40 12.52 38.38
CA ALA A 301 -9.57 13.36 37.52
C ALA A 301 -10.41 14.31 36.63
N GLU A 302 -11.48 13.80 35.98
CA GLU A 302 -12.41 14.67 35.25
C GLU A 302 -13.20 15.59 36.19
N GLY A 303 -13.54 15.13 37.40
CA GLY A 303 -14.12 15.98 38.45
C GLY A 303 -13.24 17.18 38.82
N ALA A 304 -11.93 16.98 38.99
CA ALA A 304 -10.98 18.06 39.24
C ALA A 304 -10.92 19.09 38.09
N ARG A 305 -11.03 18.63 36.85
CA ARG A 305 -11.06 19.47 35.64
C ARG A 305 -12.31 20.35 35.57
N GLU A 306 -13.50 19.76 35.76
CA GLU A 306 -14.76 20.53 35.73
C GLU A 306 -14.86 21.49 36.93
N LEU A 307 -14.39 21.11 38.12
CA LEU A 307 -14.22 22.01 39.27
C LEU A 307 -13.30 23.20 38.94
N ALA A 308 -12.14 22.94 38.33
CA ALA A 308 -11.17 23.98 37.99
C ALA A 308 -11.69 24.95 36.91
N ARG A 309 -12.40 24.42 35.91
CA ARG A 309 -13.15 25.19 34.90
C ARG A 309 -14.25 26.06 35.53
N ALA A 310 -15.02 25.52 36.47
CA ALA A 310 -16.04 26.28 37.19
C ALA A 310 -15.43 27.40 38.03
N TYR A 311 -14.28 27.17 38.67
CA TYR A 311 -13.50 28.24 39.30
C TYR A 311 -13.09 29.33 38.29
N ALA A 312 -12.54 28.95 37.13
CA ALA A 312 -12.06 29.92 36.14
C ALA A 312 -13.15 30.89 35.63
N LEU A 313 -14.39 30.41 35.50
CA LEU A 313 -15.54 31.23 35.12
C LEU A 313 -16.13 32.04 36.29
N THR A 314 -16.18 31.49 37.50
CA THR A 314 -16.94 32.08 38.63
C THR A 314 -16.10 32.84 39.65
N GLY A 315 -14.80 32.57 39.74
CA GLY A 315 -13.92 33.02 40.83
C GLY A 315 -14.17 32.33 42.18
N ASP A 316 -15.11 31.38 42.29
CA ASP A 316 -15.45 30.75 43.56
C ASP A 316 -14.39 29.73 44.00
N LEU A 317 -13.62 30.11 45.02
CA LEU A 317 -12.55 29.31 45.61
C LEU A 317 -13.01 27.97 46.21
N ARG A 318 -14.32 27.73 46.40
CA ARG A 318 -14.84 26.40 46.77
C ARG A 318 -14.43 25.35 45.74
N TYR A 319 -14.62 25.63 44.45
CA TYR A 319 -14.27 24.67 43.39
C TYR A 319 -12.75 24.49 43.29
N ALA A 320 -11.97 25.57 43.36
CA ALA A 320 -10.50 25.51 43.32
C ALA A 320 -9.90 24.68 44.46
N ARG A 321 -10.39 24.86 45.69
CA ARG A 321 -9.97 24.07 46.86
C ARG A 321 -10.26 22.58 46.69
N ARG A 322 -11.44 22.24 46.12
CA ARG A 322 -11.84 20.85 45.88
C ARG A 322 -11.01 20.19 44.76
N ALA A 323 -10.69 20.92 43.70
CA ALA A 323 -9.75 20.46 42.67
C ALA A 323 -8.34 20.22 43.26
N ALA A 324 -7.84 21.14 44.09
CA ALA A 324 -6.56 21.01 44.78
C ALA A 324 -6.52 19.83 45.77
N GLU A 325 -7.65 19.47 46.40
CA GLU A 325 -7.75 18.27 47.23
C GLU A 325 -7.55 16.99 46.41
N ILE A 326 -8.19 16.87 45.25
CA ILE A 326 -8.04 15.73 44.33
C ILE A 326 -6.59 15.62 43.82
N LEU A 327 -6.02 16.73 43.33
CA LEU A 327 -4.64 16.75 42.80
C LEU A 327 -3.60 16.35 43.85
N ARG A 328 -3.74 16.83 45.10
CA ARG A 328 -2.84 16.43 46.20
C ARG A 328 -3.03 14.97 46.62
N GLY A 329 -4.26 14.47 46.60
CA GLY A 329 -4.57 13.07 46.89
C GLY A 329 -3.94 12.08 45.91
N PHE A 330 -3.85 12.46 44.62
CA PHE A 330 -3.09 11.73 43.60
C PHE A 330 -1.58 11.93 43.71
N ALA A 331 -1.11 13.18 43.93
CA ALA A 331 0.32 13.47 44.00
C ALA A 331 1.03 12.78 45.19
N GLY A 332 0.30 12.52 46.28
CA GLY A 332 0.79 11.71 47.39
C GLY A 332 0.95 10.20 47.09
N ARG A 333 0.49 9.69 45.94
CA ARG A 333 0.38 8.24 45.67
C ARG A 333 0.90 7.78 44.31
N TYR A 334 0.81 8.59 43.26
CA TYR A 334 1.16 8.19 41.89
C TYR A 334 2.57 7.57 41.76
N LYS A 335 3.55 8.13 42.49
CA LYS A 335 4.92 7.62 42.58
C LYS A 335 5.02 6.26 43.28
N ALA A 336 4.20 6.03 44.31
CA ALA A 336 4.13 4.77 45.07
C ALA A 336 3.41 3.65 44.29
N TRP A 337 2.47 4.01 43.40
CA TRP A 337 1.87 3.07 42.44
C TRP A 337 2.84 2.58 41.35
N GLY A 338 4.07 3.11 41.29
CA GLY A 338 5.06 2.80 40.26
C GLY A 338 5.07 3.76 39.07
N GLY A 339 4.27 4.83 39.11
CA GLY A 339 4.10 5.77 38.00
C GLY A 339 3.19 5.23 36.89
N GLY A 340 3.47 5.62 35.65
CA GLY A 340 2.55 5.46 34.52
C GLY A 340 2.05 4.03 34.28
N GLY A 341 0.76 3.92 33.97
CA GLY A 341 0.05 2.67 33.68
C GLY A 341 -0.63 2.02 34.88
N HIS A 342 -0.61 2.67 36.05
CA HIS A 342 -1.13 2.12 37.32
C HIS A 342 -2.18 2.99 38.01
N ALA A 343 -2.46 4.21 37.51
CA ALA A 343 -3.50 5.07 38.08
C ALA A 343 -4.91 4.67 37.57
N VAL A 344 -5.01 4.23 36.31
CA VAL A 344 -6.26 3.78 35.70
C VAL A 344 -6.07 2.52 34.83
N LEU A 345 -7.12 2.10 34.10
CA LEU A 345 -7.23 0.77 33.48
C LEU A 345 -6.13 0.38 32.47
N TYR A 346 -5.44 1.34 31.84
CA TYR A 346 -4.33 1.10 30.90
C TYR A 346 -3.65 2.41 30.46
N ILE A 347 -2.39 2.31 30.03
CA ILE A 347 -1.51 3.46 29.73
C ILE A 347 -2.12 4.54 28.83
N LEU A 348 -2.91 4.19 27.80
CA LEU A 348 -3.55 5.17 26.89
C LEU A 348 -4.66 5.95 27.60
N ARG A 349 -5.49 5.23 28.37
CA ARG A 349 -6.60 5.80 29.15
C ARG A 349 -6.10 6.63 30.32
N GLU A 350 -4.88 6.39 30.77
CA GLU A 350 -4.17 7.21 31.73
C GLU A 350 -3.67 8.51 31.11
N SER A 351 -3.10 8.47 29.89
CA SER A 351 -2.75 9.69 29.13
C SER A 351 -3.97 10.62 28.95
N TYR A 352 -5.00 10.19 28.23
CA TYR A 352 -6.12 11.09 27.88
C TYR A 352 -7.16 11.26 29.01
N GLY A 353 -7.35 10.25 29.87
CA GLY A 353 -8.45 10.20 30.82
C GLY A 353 -8.07 10.52 32.26
N PHE A 354 -6.78 10.66 32.57
CA PHE A 354 -6.30 10.94 33.93
C PHE A 354 -5.28 12.09 33.95
N LEU A 355 -4.23 12.03 33.13
CA LEU A 355 -3.19 13.06 33.09
C LEU A 355 -3.66 14.36 32.43
N VAL A 356 -4.36 14.30 31.29
CA VAL A 356 -4.93 15.50 30.64
C VAL A 356 -5.90 16.25 31.56
N PRO A 357 -6.89 15.61 32.23
CA PRO A 357 -7.75 16.30 33.20
C PRO A 357 -6.99 16.86 34.42
N CYS A 358 -6.04 16.12 34.99
CA CYS A 358 -5.27 16.58 36.15
C CYS A 358 -4.34 17.77 35.84
N THR A 359 -3.62 17.73 34.71
CA THR A 359 -2.77 18.85 34.26
C THR A 359 -3.60 20.09 33.93
N THR A 360 -4.74 19.91 33.26
CA THR A 360 -5.74 20.95 33.01
C THR A 360 -6.23 21.58 34.32
N ALA A 361 -6.64 20.75 35.29
CA ALA A 361 -7.10 21.23 36.59
C ALA A 361 -6.03 22.06 37.32
N TYR A 362 -4.77 21.61 37.28
CA TYR A 362 -3.65 22.33 37.88
C TYR A 362 -3.42 23.70 37.23
N ASP A 363 -3.43 23.78 35.90
CA ASP A 363 -3.19 25.01 35.13
C ASP A 363 -4.25 26.09 35.42
N TYR A 364 -5.53 25.74 35.46
CA TYR A 364 -6.62 26.66 35.84
C TYR A 364 -6.53 27.16 37.29
N ILE A 365 -6.10 26.34 38.26
CA ILE A 365 -6.07 26.74 39.69
C ILE A 365 -4.70 27.24 40.16
N TYR A 366 -3.67 27.21 39.31
CA TYR A 366 -2.28 27.51 39.70
C TYR A 366 -2.14 28.87 40.41
N ASP A 367 -2.82 29.91 39.92
CA ASP A 367 -2.77 31.27 40.45
C ASP A 367 -3.94 31.63 41.38
N SER A 368 -4.77 30.64 41.76
CA SER A 368 -5.91 30.83 42.69
C SER A 368 -5.52 31.04 44.16
N GLY A 369 -4.24 30.89 44.50
CA GLY A 369 -3.73 30.99 45.87
C GLY A 369 -4.11 29.82 46.80
N VAL A 370 -4.83 28.79 46.33
CA VAL A 370 -5.23 27.64 47.16
C VAL A 370 -4.15 26.55 47.31
N LEU A 371 -3.11 26.60 46.48
CA LEU A 371 -1.98 25.68 46.48
C LEU A 371 -0.75 26.35 47.12
N SER A 372 -0.19 25.72 48.15
CA SER A 372 1.10 26.16 48.72
C SER A 372 2.28 25.80 47.80
N ALA A 373 3.45 26.37 48.05
CA ALA A 373 4.66 26.04 47.30
C ALA A 373 5.04 24.55 47.38
N GLU A 374 4.78 23.88 48.51
CA GLU A 374 5.02 22.43 48.66
C GLU A 374 3.92 21.58 47.98
N ASP A 375 2.68 22.07 47.91
CA ASP A 375 1.64 21.41 47.10
C ASP A 375 2.01 21.46 45.61
N LYS A 376 2.47 22.63 45.11
CA LYS A 376 2.98 22.80 43.75
C LYS A 376 4.17 21.87 43.49
N ARG A 377 5.19 21.88 44.37
CA ARG A 377 6.36 20.98 44.25
C ARG A 377 5.98 19.51 44.18
N LYS A 378 5.04 19.03 45.01
CA LYS A 378 4.57 17.62 44.95
C LYS A 378 3.83 17.30 43.66
N ILE A 379 2.96 18.19 43.20
CA ILE A 379 2.19 17.99 41.96
C ILE A 379 3.12 18.03 40.73
N GLU A 380 4.11 18.92 40.72
CA GLU A 380 5.07 19.04 39.61
C GLU A 380 6.11 17.91 39.60
N GLU A 381 6.79 17.66 40.72
CA GLU A 381 7.94 16.75 40.77
C GLU A 381 7.58 15.30 41.13
N ASP A 382 6.69 15.09 42.11
CA ASP A 382 6.34 13.74 42.58
C ASP A 382 5.19 13.09 41.76
N PHE A 383 4.49 13.88 40.91
CA PHE A 383 3.43 13.40 40.02
C PHE A 383 3.72 13.70 38.54
N PHE A 384 3.68 14.96 38.11
CA PHE A 384 3.70 15.28 36.68
C PHE A 384 5.05 14.99 36.01
N ARG A 385 6.20 15.22 36.64
CA ARG A 385 7.51 14.84 36.07
C ARG A 385 7.66 13.33 35.94
N VAL A 386 7.30 12.58 36.99
CA VAL A 386 7.27 11.10 36.98
C VAL A 386 6.39 10.57 35.84
N ALA A 387 5.24 11.20 35.60
CA ALA A 387 4.38 10.89 34.47
C ALA A 387 5.03 11.26 33.12
N GLY A 388 5.55 12.48 32.97
CA GLY A 388 6.11 13.00 31.73
C GLY A 388 7.29 12.18 31.22
N GLU A 389 8.17 11.77 32.12
CA GLU A 389 9.27 10.85 31.82
C GLU A 389 8.79 9.47 31.33
N TYR A 390 7.79 8.89 32.00
CA TYR A 390 7.21 7.62 31.59
C TYR A 390 6.55 7.73 30.21
N TYR A 391 5.73 8.75 30.00
CA TYR A 391 4.96 8.91 28.76
C TYR A 391 5.79 9.40 27.59
N THR A 392 6.91 10.08 27.83
CA THR A 392 7.96 10.33 26.82
C THR A 392 8.50 9.00 26.30
N ARG A 393 8.93 8.10 27.19
CA ARG A 393 9.41 6.76 26.82
C ARG A 393 8.32 5.94 26.14
N ALA A 394 7.08 5.98 26.63
CA ALA A 394 5.94 5.27 26.03
C ALA A 394 5.61 5.78 24.62
N ALA A 395 5.66 7.10 24.37
CA ALA A 395 5.44 7.68 23.05
C ALA A 395 6.55 7.25 22.07
N ASP A 396 7.82 7.35 22.46
CA ASP A 396 8.96 6.93 21.63
C ASP A 396 9.01 5.41 21.38
N SER A 397 8.54 4.59 22.32
CA SER A 397 8.42 3.13 22.16
C SER A 397 7.25 2.70 21.28
N ASN A 398 6.18 3.50 21.17
CA ASN A 398 5.04 3.26 20.29
C ASN A 398 5.11 4.07 18.98
N ALA A 399 6.27 4.65 18.66
CA ALA A 399 6.52 5.45 17.46
C ALA A 399 6.06 4.72 16.18
N GLY A 400 5.36 5.45 15.30
CA GLY A 400 4.75 4.86 14.10
C GLY A 400 3.35 4.25 14.32
N THR A 401 2.75 4.40 15.50
CA THR A 401 1.32 4.08 15.75
C THR A 401 0.55 5.25 16.37
N ASN A 402 -0.77 5.24 16.23
CA ASN A 402 -1.73 6.14 16.89
C ASN A 402 -1.48 6.32 18.41
N ARG A 403 -0.93 5.29 19.08
CA ARG A 403 -0.63 5.32 20.52
C ARG A 403 0.41 6.38 20.88
N ALA A 404 1.38 6.62 20.00
CA ALA A 404 2.38 7.66 20.21
C ALA A 404 1.71 9.05 20.28
N ALA A 405 0.73 9.34 19.41
CA ALA A 405 0.00 10.62 19.46
C ALA A 405 -0.75 10.82 20.78
N ILE A 406 -1.41 9.78 21.30
CA ILE A 406 -2.13 9.84 22.58
C ILE A 406 -1.20 10.00 23.78
N HIS A 407 -0.07 9.29 23.81
CA HIS A 407 0.93 9.46 24.88
C HIS A 407 1.59 10.84 24.80
N ASN A 408 1.94 11.29 23.61
CA ASN A 408 2.58 12.57 23.37
C ASN A 408 1.68 13.77 23.70
N HIS A 409 0.35 13.64 23.54
CA HIS A 409 -0.63 14.61 24.04
C HIS A 409 -0.46 14.82 25.56
N SER A 410 -0.39 13.75 26.36
CA SER A 410 -0.15 13.89 27.80
C SER A 410 1.24 14.48 28.16
N VAL A 411 2.28 14.24 27.34
CA VAL A 411 3.60 14.87 27.50
C VAL A 411 3.53 16.38 27.24
N MET A 412 2.84 16.81 26.19
CA MET A 412 2.62 18.23 25.89
C MET A 412 1.84 18.93 27.02
N CYS A 413 0.78 18.31 27.53
CA CYS A 413 0.02 18.87 28.66
C CYS A 413 0.89 19.04 29.91
N ILE A 414 1.74 18.05 30.23
CA ILE A 414 2.67 18.12 31.36
C ILE A 414 3.67 19.27 31.15
N GLY A 415 4.29 19.37 29.98
CA GLY A 415 5.25 20.44 29.65
C GLY A 415 4.65 21.84 29.80
N VAL A 416 3.46 22.08 29.26
CA VAL A 416 2.76 23.37 29.40
C VAL A 416 2.25 23.61 30.83
N ALA A 417 1.79 22.58 31.54
CA ALA A 417 1.30 22.69 32.91
C ALA A 417 2.40 23.08 33.91
N ILE A 418 3.61 22.52 33.79
CA ILE A 418 4.73 22.78 34.72
C ILE A 418 5.77 23.78 34.16
N SER A 419 5.53 24.31 32.96
CA SER A 419 6.45 25.20 32.21
C SER A 419 7.80 24.56 31.85
N ASP A 420 7.82 23.25 31.58
CA ASP A 420 9.02 22.52 31.18
C ASP A 420 9.15 22.46 29.65
N LYS A 421 10.11 23.23 29.13
CA LYS A 421 10.42 23.31 27.69
C LYS A 421 10.93 21.99 27.11
N THR A 422 11.46 21.08 27.94
CA THR A 422 12.00 19.78 27.52
C THR A 422 10.87 18.87 27.04
N PHE A 423 9.76 18.79 27.81
CA PHE A 423 8.58 18.01 27.42
C PHE A 423 7.84 18.66 26.24
N VAL A 424 7.82 20.00 26.14
CA VAL A 424 7.29 20.69 24.94
C VAL A 424 8.14 20.36 23.71
N ASN A 425 9.48 20.48 23.78
CA ASN A 425 10.35 20.16 22.65
C ASN A 425 10.30 18.67 22.25
N GLN A 426 10.21 17.75 23.21
CA GLN A 426 9.92 16.34 22.93
C GLN A 426 8.61 16.22 22.15
N ALA A 427 7.55 16.90 22.59
CA ALA A 427 6.23 16.75 21.98
C ALA A 427 6.12 17.35 20.58
N ILE A 428 6.89 18.38 20.26
CA ILE A 428 6.91 19.00 18.92
C ILE A 428 7.95 18.32 18.01
N ASN A 429 9.20 18.23 18.45
CA ASN A 429 10.37 17.97 17.59
C ASN A 429 11.01 16.58 17.73
N SER A 430 10.57 15.71 18.64
CA SER A 430 11.19 14.37 18.80
C SER A 430 11.22 13.60 17.46
N PRO A 431 12.40 13.09 17.03
CA PRO A 431 12.56 12.33 15.78
C PRO A 431 11.95 10.91 15.84
N ARG A 432 11.25 10.58 16.94
CA ARG A 432 10.51 9.33 17.15
C ARG A 432 9.01 9.56 17.31
N SER A 433 8.60 10.50 18.17
CA SER A 433 7.19 10.71 18.54
C SER A 433 6.71 12.16 18.54
N GLY A 434 7.54 13.12 18.14
CA GLY A 434 7.15 14.53 18.02
C GLY A 434 6.08 14.74 16.96
N VAL A 435 5.26 15.79 17.10
CA VAL A 435 4.08 16.04 16.26
C VAL A 435 4.40 15.99 14.76
N HIS A 436 5.51 16.59 14.33
CA HIS A 436 5.99 16.58 12.93
C HIS A 436 6.40 15.18 12.47
N THR A 437 7.06 14.41 13.33
CA THR A 437 7.43 13.01 13.05
C THR A 437 6.20 12.12 12.93
N LEU A 438 5.17 12.35 13.74
CA LEU A 438 3.92 11.60 13.67
C LEU A 438 3.09 11.97 12.44
N LEU A 439 3.06 13.24 12.04
CA LEU A 439 2.48 13.67 10.76
C LEU A 439 3.18 12.98 9.58
N ALA A 440 4.51 12.99 9.55
CA ALA A 440 5.31 12.38 8.48
C ALA A 440 5.28 10.83 8.43
N ARG A 441 4.95 10.14 9.54
CA ARG A 441 5.00 8.66 9.63
C ARG A 441 3.66 7.94 9.81
N LEU A 442 2.63 8.60 10.35
CA LEU A 442 1.33 7.96 10.56
C LEU A 442 0.40 8.07 9.35
N PHE A 443 0.65 9.05 8.47
CA PHE A 443 -0.19 9.35 7.32
C PHE A 443 0.55 9.09 6.02
N LEU A 444 -0.16 8.53 5.05
CA LEU A 444 0.27 8.46 3.67
C LEU A 444 0.25 9.88 3.07
N PRO A 445 0.97 10.15 1.96
CA PRO A 445 0.93 11.44 1.26
C PRO A 445 -0.50 11.91 0.91
N GLU A 446 -1.41 10.96 0.73
CA GLU A 446 -2.84 11.13 0.49
C GLU A 446 -3.63 11.64 1.72
N GLY A 447 -2.96 11.95 2.83
CA GLY A 447 -3.56 12.42 4.10
C GLY A 447 -4.21 11.33 4.96
N ILE A 448 -4.28 10.09 4.46
CA ILE A 448 -4.93 8.96 5.13
C ILE A 448 -3.95 8.26 6.07
N CYS A 449 -4.36 8.03 7.31
CA CYS A 449 -3.60 7.26 8.29
C CYS A 449 -3.44 5.83 7.79
N TRP A 450 -2.22 5.28 7.81
CA TRP A 450 -1.95 3.94 7.28
C TRP A 450 -2.70 2.84 8.07
N GLU A 451 -3.11 3.12 9.31
CA GLU A 451 -3.94 2.24 10.15
C GLU A 451 -5.44 2.27 9.79
N GLY A 452 -5.88 3.11 8.84
CA GLY A 452 -7.25 3.21 8.32
C GLY A 452 -8.08 4.38 8.87
N LEU A 453 -9.23 4.67 8.25
CA LEU A 453 -10.06 5.86 8.56
C LEU A 453 -10.58 5.86 10.01
N GLY A 454 -10.76 4.69 10.62
CA GLY A 454 -11.08 4.58 12.05
C GLY A 454 -9.97 5.17 12.92
N TYR A 455 -8.71 4.81 12.65
CA TYR A 455 -7.55 5.31 13.39
C TYR A 455 -7.12 6.73 13.00
N GLN A 456 -7.60 7.29 11.87
CA GLN A 456 -7.52 8.73 11.58
C GLN A 456 -8.08 9.55 12.76
N THR A 457 -9.29 9.20 13.22
CA THR A 457 -9.98 9.94 14.30
C THR A 457 -9.23 9.87 15.62
N TYR A 458 -8.76 8.67 15.99
CA TYR A 458 -8.04 8.42 17.22
C TYR A 458 -6.66 9.13 17.22
N THR A 459 -5.97 9.11 16.09
CA THR A 459 -4.69 9.82 15.91
C THR A 459 -4.87 11.35 15.98
N ILE A 460 -5.87 11.90 15.28
CA ILE A 460 -6.19 13.34 15.33
C ILE A 460 -6.59 13.77 16.75
N SER A 461 -7.24 12.91 17.55
CA SER A 461 -7.55 13.19 18.96
C SER A 461 -6.32 13.32 19.88
N GLY A 462 -5.15 12.86 19.43
CA GLY A 462 -3.86 13.17 20.04
C GLY A 462 -3.21 14.43 19.44
N LEU A 463 -3.14 14.52 18.11
CA LEU A 463 -2.38 15.58 17.42
C LEU A 463 -3.03 16.97 17.50
N SER A 464 -4.36 17.08 17.33
CA SER A 464 -5.04 18.38 17.31
C SER A 464 -4.93 19.13 18.65
N PRO A 465 -5.11 18.49 19.83
CA PRO A 465 -4.82 19.13 21.11
C PRO A 465 -3.35 19.58 21.28
N ILE A 466 -2.37 18.81 20.77
CA ILE A 466 -0.95 19.24 20.79
C ILE A 466 -0.78 20.55 20.01
N SER A 467 -1.33 20.62 18.79
CA SER A 467 -1.25 21.82 17.93
C SER A 467 -1.96 23.04 18.53
N GLU A 468 -3.08 22.83 19.22
CA GLU A 468 -3.83 23.91 19.87
C GLU A 468 -3.18 24.43 21.15
N MET A 469 -2.61 23.55 21.98
CA MET A 469 -1.77 23.97 23.12
C MET A 469 -0.51 24.67 22.65
N ALA A 470 0.15 24.14 21.61
CA ALA A 470 1.30 24.76 20.97
C ALA A 470 0.97 26.18 20.51
N HIS A 471 -0.13 26.36 19.77
CA HIS A 471 -0.56 27.67 19.30
C HIS A 471 -0.88 28.64 20.45
N ARG A 472 -1.51 28.18 21.54
CA ARG A 472 -1.78 29.01 22.73
C ARG A 472 -0.53 29.49 23.46
N VAL A 473 0.57 28.73 23.39
CA VAL A 473 1.88 29.18 23.90
C VAL A 473 2.74 29.90 22.86
N GLY A 474 2.29 30.03 21.60
CA GLY A 474 2.98 30.75 20.53
C GLY A 474 3.75 29.88 19.52
N ILE A 475 3.68 28.56 19.63
CA ILE A 475 4.34 27.59 18.75
C ILE A 475 3.38 27.17 17.63
N ASN A 476 3.65 27.56 16.37
CA ASN A 476 2.71 27.36 15.27
C ASN A 476 2.97 26.07 14.46
N VAL A 477 2.44 24.95 14.95
CA VAL A 477 2.51 23.62 14.29
C VAL A 477 1.75 23.57 12.96
N TYR A 478 0.75 24.45 12.73
CA TYR A 478 -0.09 24.42 11.53
C TYR A 478 0.65 24.81 10.24
N ARG A 479 1.90 25.27 10.33
CA ARG A 479 2.82 25.51 9.19
C ARG A 479 3.48 24.24 8.65
N ASP A 480 3.25 23.09 9.27
CA ASP A 480 3.70 21.80 8.72
C ASP A 480 2.88 21.48 7.44
N PRO A 481 3.51 21.32 6.26
CA PRO A 481 2.79 21.10 5.00
C PRO A 481 2.11 19.72 4.92
N VAL A 482 2.33 18.82 5.88
CA VAL A 482 1.58 17.58 6.02
C VAL A 482 0.22 17.83 6.70
N TYR A 483 0.16 18.83 7.59
CA TYR A 483 -1.02 19.09 8.44
C TYR A 483 -2.29 19.31 7.64
N ARG A 484 -2.21 20.12 6.58
CA ARG A 484 -3.32 20.40 5.67
C ARG A 484 -3.89 19.11 5.05
N ARG A 485 -3.04 18.27 4.45
CA ARG A 485 -3.44 17.01 3.79
C ARG A 485 -4.06 16.01 4.76
N VAL A 486 -3.61 15.95 6.02
CA VAL A 486 -4.17 15.09 7.08
C VAL A 486 -5.65 15.38 7.39
N PHE A 487 -6.12 16.60 7.12
CA PHE A 487 -7.54 16.96 7.23
C PHE A 487 -8.26 16.88 5.87
N GLU A 488 -7.64 17.28 4.76
CA GLU A 488 -8.29 17.23 3.43
C GLU A 488 -8.50 15.81 2.90
N GLY A 489 -7.49 14.93 3.01
CA GLY A 489 -7.51 13.56 2.47
C GLY A 489 -8.71 12.73 2.93
N PRO A 490 -9.01 12.65 4.24
CA PRO A 490 -10.16 11.91 4.75
C PRO A 490 -11.51 12.39 4.20
N LEU A 491 -11.68 13.68 3.89
CA LEU A 491 -12.92 14.21 3.32
C LEU A 491 -13.22 13.56 1.96
N LYS A 492 -12.19 13.24 1.18
CA LYS A 492 -12.29 12.55 -0.11
C LYS A 492 -12.83 11.11 0.04
N LEU A 493 -12.65 10.46 1.21
CA LEU A 493 -13.23 9.15 1.53
C LEU A 493 -14.69 9.19 2.00
N LEU A 494 -15.20 10.29 2.56
CA LEU A 494 -16.48 10.30 3.28
C LEU A 494 -17.70 10.07 2.36
N PHE A 495 -18.64 9.24 2.80
CA PHE A 495 -19.96 9.16 2.14
C PHE A 495 -20.83 10.38 2.52
N PRO A 496 -21.85 10.76 1.70
CA PRO A 496 -22.67 11.94 1.96
C PRO A 496 -23.28 11.98 3.36
N GLY A 497 -23.15 13.11 4.06
CA GLY A 497 -23.63 13.29 5.44
C GLY A 497 -22.80 12.59 6.52
N GLN A 498 -21.70 11.89 6.19
CA GLN A 498 -20.78 11.36 7.18
C GLN A 498 -19.98 12.51 7.81
N GLN A 499 -20.00 12.62 9.15
CA GLN A 499 -19.15 13.54 9.90
C GLN A 499 -17.87 12.85 10.39
N ILE A 500 -16.78 13.61 10.50
CA ILE A 500 -15.53 13.17 11.12
C ILE A 500 -14.96 14.33 11.96
N MET A 501 -14.76 14.09 13.28
CA MET A 501 -14.13 15.03 14.23
C MET A 501 -14.45 16.54 14.00
N PRO A 502 -15.73 16.94 13.88
CA PRO A 502 -16.10 18.22 13.27
C PRO A 502 -15.49 19.46 13.94
N GLU A 503 -15.32 19.45 15.27
CA GLU A 503 -14.68 20.55 15.99
C GLU A 503 -13.20 20.72 15.62
N ALA A 504 -12.44 19.62 15.55
CA ALA A 504 -11.04 19.64 15.12
C ALA A 504 -10.91 20.07 13.65
N TYR A 505 -11.88 19.71 12.80
CA TYR A 505 -11.92 20.10 11.39
C TYR A 505 -12.24 21.59 11.20
N ARG A 506 -13.26 22.12 11.87
CA ARG A 506 -13.54 23.59 11.90
C ARG A 506 -12.39 24.37 12.51
N LEU A 507 -11.62 23.79 13.42
CA LEU A 507 -10.46 24.43 14.04
C LEU A 507 -9.28 24.46 13.07
N ALA A 508 -8.85 23.32 12.52
CA ALA A 508 -7.81 23.25 11.50
C ALA A 508 -8.13 24.14 10.29
N SER A 509 -9.37 24.12 9.78
CA SER A 509 -9.81 24.96 8.66
C SER A 509 -9.66 26.46 8.96
N ARG A 510 -10.05 26.92 10.16
CA ARG A 510 -9.86 28.32 10.59
C ARG A 510 -8.38 28.68 10.78
N ARG A 511 -7.57 27.80 11.36
CA ARG A 511 -6.12 28.06 11.57
C ARG A 511 -5.36 28.14 10.24
N LEU A 512 -5.63 27.23 9.31
CA LEU A 512 -5.02 27.23 7.97
C LEU A 512 -5.47 28.44 7.12
N ALA A 513 -6.77 28.79 7.16
CA ALA A 513 -7.26 30.01 6.51
C ALA A 513 -6.61 31.29 7.08
N ALA A 514 -6.37 31.35 8.39
CA ALA A 514 -5.66 32.46 9.04
C ALA A 514 -4.17 32.56 8.68
N LEU A 515 -3.59 31.52 8.07
CA LEU A 515 -2.23 31.53 7.50
C LEU A 515 -2.20 31.89 6.01
N GLY A 516 -3.35 32.07 5.37
CA GLY A 516 -3.47 32.28 3.93
C GLY A 516 -3.51 30.98 3.11
N GLU A 517 -3.62 29.82 3.76
CA GLU A 517 -3.63 28.49 3.13
C GLU A 517 -4.98 27.77 3.34
N PRO A 518 -6.12 28.33 2.91
CA PRO A 518 -7.43 27.72 3.12
C PRO A 518 -7.53 26.33 2.48
N MET A 519 -8.20 25.42 3.17
CA MET A 519 -8.46 24.05 2.68
C MET A 519 -9.29 24.06 1.38
N GLU A 520 -9.03 23.08 0.51
CA GLU A 520 -9.74 22.78 -0.75
C GLU A 520 -11.23 22.51 -0.47
N TYR A 521 -11.51 21.83 0.65
CA TYR A 521 -12.85 21.56 1.18
C TYR A 521 -12.96 22.20 2.58
N PRO A 522 -13.27 23.50 2.68
CA PRO A 522 -13.36 24.18 3.97
C PRO A 522 -14.54 23.64 4.78
N PHE A 523 -14.32 23.36 6.07
CA PHE A 523 -15.33 22.80 6.96
C PHE A 523 -16.03 23.92 7.73
N GLY A 524 -17.22 24.31 7.26
CA GLY A 524 -18.01 25.41 7.83
C GLY A 524 -18.90 25.01 9.02
N ASP A 525 -19.79 25.94 9.40
CA ASP A 525 -20.80 25.71 10.44
C ASP A 525 -22.02 24.92 9.93
N THR A 526 -22.17 24.79 8.61
CA THR A 526 -23.12 23.87 7.96
C THR A 526 -22.41 22.55 7.66
N ASP A 527 -22.82 21.46 8.32
CA ASP A 527 -22.05 20.21 8.40
C ASP A 527 -22.02 19.34 7.12
N ALA A 528 -21.28 19.80 6.10
CA ALA A 528 -20.65 18.96 5.08
C ALA A 528 -19.57 19.75 4.32
N PRO A 529 -18.49 19.10 3.83
CA PRO A 529 -17.65 19.69 2.79
C PRO A 529 -18.48 19.90 1.50
N ALA A 530 -18.20 20.99 0.77
CA ALA A 530 -18.73 21.19 -0.58
C ALA A 530 -18.21 20.10 -1.55
N HIS A 531 -18.89 19.95 -2.70
CA HIS A 531 -18.69 18.89 -3.71
C HIS A 531 -17.35 18.14 -3.67
N VAL A 532 -17.39 16.92 -3.15
CA VAL A 532 -16.25 15.98 -3.16
C VAL A 532 -16.33 15.11 -4.43
N PRO A 533 -15.27 15.04 -5.27
CA PRO A 533 -15.27 14.23 -6.49
C PRO A 533 -15.03 12.73 -6.21
N SER A 534 -15.10 11.90 -7.27
CA SER A 534 -14.50 10.56 -7.26
C SER A 534 -12.98 10.67 -7.07
N HIS A 535 -12.37 9.79 -6.27
CA HIS A 535 -10.93 9.84 -5.98
C HIS A 535 -10.32 8.44 -5.84
N ASN A 536 -9.03 8.33 -6.18
CA ASN A 536 -8.28 7.08 -6.13
C ASN A 536 -7.06 7.23 -5.21
N PHE A 537 -7.15 6.61 -4.04
CA PHE A 537 -6.08 6.54 -3.06
C PHE A 537 -5.16 5.36 -3.45
N GLY A 538 -4.22 5.63 -4.35
CA GLY A 538 -3.27 4.66 -4.90
C GLY A 538 -2.36 4.02 -3.85
N GLN A 539 -1.98 4.77 -2.80
CA GLN A 539 -1.10 4.29 -1.73
C GLN A 539 -1.88 3.63 -0.59
N PHE A 540 -3.06 4.12 -0.24
CA PHE A 540 -3.95 3.41 0.69
C PHE A 540 -4.47 2.09 0.06
N GLY A 541 -4.72 2.13 -1.25
CA GLY A 541 -5.28 1.03 -2.04
C GLY A 541 -6.80 1.05 -2.02
N ALA A 542 -7.39 2.18 -2.40
CA ALA A 542 -8.80 2.47 -2.20
C ALA A 542 -9.36 3.34 -3.33
N GLY A 543 -10.39 2.85 -4.04
CA GLY A 543 -11.08 3.60 -5.09
C GLY A 543 -12.46 4.05 -4.65
N VAL A 544 -12.75 5.35 -4.75
CA VAL A 544 -14.06 5.96 -4.44
C VAL A 544 -14.66 6.54 -5.72
N LEU A 545 -15.84 6.04 -6.10
CA LEU A 545 -16.63 6.55 -7.21
C LEU A 545 -17.92 7.20 -6.68
N ARG A 546 -18.24 8.39 -7.21
CA ARG A 546 -19.47 9.14 -6.92
C ARG A 546 -20.19 9.43 -8.23
N SER A 547 -21.51 9.21 -8.30
CA SER A 547 -22.26 9.39 -9.55
C SER A 547 -22.46 10.88 -9.86
N LYS A 548 -23.43 11.50 -9.20
CA LYS A 548 -23.80 12.93 -9.28
C LYS A 548 -23.65 13.63 -7.93
N GLU A 549 -23.81 14.95 -7.93
CA GLU A 549 -23.93 15.74 -6.70
C GLU A 549 -25.30 15.62 -6.03
N GLY A 550 -25.40 16.07 -4.78
CA GLY A 550 -26.66 16.20 -4.03
C GLY A 550 -27.10 14.94 -3.25
N PRO A 551 -28.32 14.96 -2.67
CA PRO A 551 -28.80 13.94 -1.72
C PRO A 551 -29.05 12.56 -2.34
N ASP A 552 -29.18 12.50 -3.66
CA ASP A 552 -29.32 11.25 -4.44
C ASP A 552 -27.97 10.82 -5.06
N GLN A 553 -26.84 11.26 -4.52
CA GLN A 553 -25.53 10.72 -4.88
C GLN A 553 -25.49 9.22 -4.58
N ILE A 554 -25.10 8.42 -5.57
CA ILE A 554 -24.59 7.06 -5.33
C ILE A 554 -23.10 7.21 -5.06
N TYR A 555 -22.67 6.77 -3.88
CA TYR A 555 -21.27 6.62 -3.49
C TYR A 555 -20.95 5.13 -3.46
N LEU A 556 -19.87 4.74 -4.13
CA LEU A 556 -19.36 3.38 -4.22
C LEU A 556 -17.87 3.39 -3.86
N SER A 557 -17.47 2.52 -2.95
CA SER A 557 -16.08 2.36 -2.53
C SER A 557 -15.60 0.92 -2.74
N MET A 558 -14.45 0.73 -3.39
CA MET A 558 -13.78 -0.57 -3.51
C MET A 558 -12.40 -0.55 -2.85
N GLU A 559 -12.20 -1.48 -1.94
CA GLU A 559 -10.97 -1.67 -1.17
C GLU A 559 -10.05 -2.65 -1.93
N TYR A 560 -8.82 -2.28 -2.27
CA TYR A 560 -7.86 -3.17 -2.97
C TYR A 560 -6.44 -3.15 -2.34
N GLY A 561 -6.30 -2.48 -1.20
CA GLY A 561 -5.04 -2.26 -0.50
C GLY A 561 -4.67 -3.34 0.51
N ARG A 562 -3.97 -2.90 1.57
CA ARG A 562 -3.50 -3.74 2.68
C ARG A 562 -4.51 -3.79 3.84
N GLU A 563 -5.08 -2.64 4.17
CA GLU A 563 -6.04 -2.44 5.25
C GLU A 563 -7.35 -1.90 4.62
N ALA A 564 -8.51 -2.31 5.14
CA ALA A 564 -9.81 -1.86 4.64
C ALA A 564 -10.12 -0.42 5.07
N MET A 565 -10.77 0.37 4.19
CA MET A 565 -10.98 1.82 4.34
C MET A 565 -11.62 2.18 5.69
N PHE A 566 -12.70 1.48 6.04
CA PHE A 566 -13.53 1.76 7.22
C PHE A 566 -13.10 0.96 8.46
N MET A 567 -11.92 0.35 8.45
CA MET A 567 -11.49 -0.57 9.49
C MET A 567 -10.23 -0.10 10.21
N GLY A 568 -10.18 -0.39 11.50
CA GLY A 568 -8.92 -0.63 12.17
C GLY A 568 -8.63 -2.12 12.17
N HIS A 569 -7.41 -2.51 11.82
CA HIS A 569 -6.87 -3.87 11.92
C HIS A 569 -7.82 -4.99 11.45
N ALA A 570 -8.21 -4.98 10.18
CA ALA A 570 -8.62 -6.19 9.46
C ALA A 570 -7.71 -6.35 8.23
N PRO A 571 -6.49 -6.86 8.45
CA PRO A 571 -5.46 -6.92 7.43
C PRO A 571 -5.84 -7.95 6.36
N GLY A 572 -5.89 -7.52 5.09
CA GLY A 572 -5.93 -8.42 3.94
C GLY A 572 -7.28 -8.73 3.29
N VAL A 573 -8.41 -8.20 3.77
CA VAL A 573 -9.67 -8.30 2.99
C VAL A 573 -9.62 -7.32 1.81
N LYS A 574 -9.62 -7.85 0.59
CA LYS A 574 -9.59 -7.10 -0.67
C LYS A 574 -10.89 -7.29 -1.47
N PHE A 575 -11.09 -6.35 -2.39
CA PHE A 575 -12.24 -6.17 -3.28
C PHE A 575 -13.60 -6.06 -2.58
N SER A 576 -13.61 -5.78 -1.28
CA SER A 576 -14.78 -5.45 -0.47
C SER A 576 -15.46 -4.17 -0.99
N LEU A 577 -16.80 -4.17 -1.04
CA LEU A 577 -17.60 -3.04 -1.50
C LEU A 577 -18.36 -2.35 -0.37
N GLY A 578 -18.30 -1.02 -0.37
CA GLY A 578 -19.20 -0.14 0.36
C GLY A 578 -20.12 0.62 -0.61
N LEU A 579 -21.42 0.67 -0.33
CA LEU A 579 -22.41 1.38 -1.13
C LEU A 579 -23.31 2.27 -0.25
N TYR A 580 -23.42 3.54 -0.63
CA TYR A 580 -24.36 4.52 -0.09
C TYR A 580 -25.19 5.08 -1.24
N ALA A 581 -26.50 5.14 -1.05
CA ALA A 581 -27.45 5.82 -1.93
C ALA A 581 -28.76 6.07 -1.16
N ASN A 582 -29.73 6.77 -1.77
CA ASN A 582 -31.02 7.06 -1.16
C ASN A 582 -30.95 7.80 0.20
N GLY A 583 -29.80 8.42 0.53
CA GLY A 583 -29.52 9.06 1.82
C GLY A 583 -28.98 8.12 2.91
N ARG A 584 -28.66 6.85 2.61
CA ARG A 584 -28.32 5.82 3.60
C ARG A 584 -27.18 4.89 3.12
N MET A 585 -26.45 4.29 4.07
CA MET A 585 -25.60 3.13 3.78
C MET A 585 -26.49 1.93 3.45
N LEU A 586 -26.26 1.28 2.31
CA LEU A 586 -26.98 0.08 1.87
C LEU A 586 -26.20 -1.20 2.19
N THR A 587 -24.87 -1.14 2.20
CA THR A 587 -24.00 -2.22 2.71
C THR A 587 -23.66 -2.01 4.18
N PRO A 588 -23.41 -3.09 4.96
CA PRO A 588 -22.90 -2.98 6.33
C PRO A 588 -21.56 -2.26 6.44
N ARG A 589 -21.29 -1.74 7.64
CA ARG A 589 -19.94 -1.28 7.99
C ARG A 589 -19.05 -2.48 8.33
N ALA A 590 -17.77 -2.37 8.00
CA ALA A 590 -16.87 -3.50 7.95
C ALA A 590 -16.39 -4.02 9.33
N SER A 591 -16.30 -3.18 10.37
CA SER A 591 -15.64 -3.52 11.65
C SER A 591 -16.56 -3.74 12.86
N ALA A 592 -16.03 -4.49 13.84
CA ALA A 592 -16.56 -4.66 15.20
C ALA A 592 -15.57 -4.12 16.25
N ASP A 593 -16.06 -3.73 17.43
CA ASP A 593 -15.22 -3.22 18.52
C ASP A 593 -14.23 -4.25 19.07
N TYR A 594 -13.04 -3.78 19.43
CA TYR A 594 -12.01 -4.58 20.11
C TYR A 594 -12.51 -5.08 21.47
N GLY A 595 -12.67 -6.40 21.59
CA GLY A 595 -13.20 -7.07 22.78
C GLY A 595 -14.57 -7.74 22.56
N LYS A 596 -15.31 -7.40 21.49
CA LYS A 596 -16.46 -8.20 21.04
C LYS A 596 -15.95 -9.49 20.38
N ALA A 597 -16.60 -10.62 20.67
CA ALA A 597 -16.25 -11.91 20.02
C ALA A 597 -16.32 -11.83 18.48
N LEU A 598 -17.29 -11.08 17.95
CA LEU A 598 -17.42 -10.77 16.52
C LEU A 598 -16.13 -10.21 15.89
N CYS A 599 -15.30 -9.47 16.63
CA CYS A 599 -14.09 -8.83 16.10
C CYS A 599 -13.08 -9.85 15.54
N GLY A 600 -12.87 -10.97 16.24
CA GLY A 600 -12.03 -12.08 15.77
C GLY A 600 -12.82 -13.20 15.07
N GLY A 601 -14.09 -13.39 15.42
CA GLY A 601 -14.95 -14.42 14.86
C GLY A 601 -15.44 -14.10 13.45
N TRP A 602 -16.01 -12.90 13.26
CA TRP A 602 -16.83 -12.54 12.10
C TRP A 602 -16.31 -11.33 11.33
N SER A 603 -16.17 -10.15 11.96
CA SER A 603 -15.92 -8.89 11.22
C SER A 603 -14.53 -8.79 10.58
N ARG A 604 -13.58 -9.67 10.94
CA ARG A 604 -12.28 -9.80 10.26
C ARG A 604 -12.29 -10.83 9.13
N ARG A 605 -13.41 -11.53 8.92
CA ARG A 605 -13.53 -12.59 7.91
C ARG A 605 -13.88 -12.01 6.56
N SER A 606 -13.36 -12.64 5.53
CA SER A 606 -13.62 -12.26 4.14
C SER A 606 -15.09 -12.42 3.79
N LEU A 607 -15.75 -13.44 4.35
CA LEU A 607 -17.18 -13.71 4.18
C LEU A 607 -18.11 -12.63 4.76
N ALA A 608 -17.65 -11.86 5.74
CA ALA A 608 -18.43 -10.76 6.32
C ALA A 608 -18.52 -9.53 5.39
N HIS A 609 -17.82 -9.55 4.25
CA HIS A 609 -17.68 -8.45 3.32
C HIS A 609 -18.25 -8.81 1.93
N ASN A 610 -18.57 -7.79 1.14
CA ASN A 610 -19.05 -7.94 -0.23
C ASN A 610 -17.91 -8.30 -1.19
N THR A 611 -17.32 -9.49 -1.08
CA THR A 611 -16.16 -9.95 -1.87
C THR A 611 -16.22 -11.46 -2.17
N ILE A 612 -15.24 -11.98 -2.93
CA ILE A 612 -15.08 -13.40 -3.21
C ILE A 612 -14.32 -14.10 -2.08
N THR A 613 -14.81 -15.26 -1.65
CA THR A 613 -14.08 -16.27 -0.89
C THR A 613 -13.84 -17.54 -1.71
N VAL A 614 -12.77 -18.28 -1.38
CA VAL A 614 -12.30 -19.46 -2.11
C VAL A 614 -12.17 -20.64 -1.14
N ASP A 615 -12.87 -21.74 -1.39
CA ASP A 615 -12.83 -22.98 -0.58
C ASP A 615 -13.10 -22.81 0.93
N ASP A 616 -13.99 -21.89 1.30
CA ASP A 616 -14.23 -21.42 2.68
C ASP A 616 -12.99 -20.77 3.37
N ARG A 617 -11.96 -20.35 2.61
CA ARG A 617 -10.76 -19.68 3.14
C ARG A 617 -10.92 -18.16 3.23
N ASP A 618 -10.40 -17.57 4.31
CA ASP A 618 -10.10 -16.14 4.38
C ASP A 618 -9.01 -15.75 3.37
N GLN A 619 -9.10 -14.52 2.86
CA GLN A 619 -8.09 -13.83 2.06
C GLN A 619 -6.81 -13.60 2.90
N TRP A 620 -5.64 -13.99 2.39
CA TRP A 620 -4.42 -14.05 3.20
C TRP A 620 -3.71 -12.69 3.33
N GLY A 621 -4.09 -11.91 4.34
CA GLY A 621 -3.32 -10.76 4.80
C GLY A 621 -2.08 -11.17 5.59
N ARG A 622 -0.88 -11.09 5.00
CA ARG A 622 0.38 -11.17 5.78
C ARG A 622 0.49 -9.95 6.71
N THR A 623 0.20 -10.16 7.99
CA THR A 623 0.41 -9.15 9.04
C THR A 623 1.89 -8.89 9.31
N VAL A 624 2.48 -7.97 8.55
CA VAL A 624 3.79 -7.38 8.87
C VAL A 624 3.55 -6.09 9.66
N ALA A 625 4.03 -6.06 10.90
CA ALA A 625 4.01 -4.85 11.72
C ALA A 625 5.17 -3.93 11.30
N GLY A 626 4.84 -2.69 10.92
CA GLY A 626 5.80 -1.68 10.45
C GLY A 626 5.35 -1.00 9.14
N PRO A 627 5.96 0.16 8.80
CA PRO A 627 5.78 0.79 7.49
C PRO A 627 6.26 -0.18 6.41
N ALA A 628 5.49 -0.31 5.33
CA ALA A 628 5.59 -1.45 4.42
C ALA A 628 6.83 -1.39 3.51
N PRO A 629 7.75 -2.37 3.57
CA PRO A 629 8.76 -2.57 2.53
C PRO A 629 8.10 -3.25 1.33
N GLU A 630 8.02 -2.54 0.19
CA GLU A 630 7.75 -2.94 -1.23
C GLU A 630 6.70 -4.01 -1.63
N TYR A 631 6.29 -4.94 -0.76
CA TYR A 631 5.49 -6.11 -1.10
C TYR A 631 3.98 -5.86 -1.02
N ALA A 632 3.56 -4.73 -1.60
CA ALA A 632 2.17 -4.43 -1.91
C ALA A 632 2.10 -3.88 -3.34
N ARG A 633 2.22 -4.76 -4.34
CA ARG A 633 1.92 -4.43 -5.75
C ARG A 633 0.41 -4.29 -5.94
N ARG A 634 -0.14 -3.20 -5.39
CA ARG A 634 -1.55 -2.77 -5.38
C ARG A 634 -2.04 -2.59 -6.83
N ARG A 635 -2.43 -3.68 -7.50
CA ARG A 635 -2.62 -3.71 -8.97
C ARG A 635 -3.98 -3.15 -9.38
N LEU A 636 -4.15 -1.85 -9.16
CA LEU A 636 -5.13 -1.04 -9.87
C LEU A 636 -4.87 -1.19 -11.38
N VAL A 637 -5.87 -1.70 -12.10
CA VAL A 637 -5.82 -1.90 -13.56
C VAL A 637 -6.28 -0.62 -14.27
N ALA A 638 -7.32 0.02 -13.76
CA ALA A 638 -7.83 1.30 -14.24
C ALA A 638 -8.66 2.03 -13.17
N PHE A 639 -8.61 3.36 -13.20
CA PHE A 639 -9.56 4.25 -12.52
C PHE A 639 -9.86 5.40 -13.49
N GLU A 640 -11.13 5.60 -13.84
CA GLU A 640 -11.54 6.53 -14.91
C GLU A 640 -12.85 7.24 -14.55
N THR A 641 -12.94 8.55 -14.78
CA THR A 641 -14.02 9.42 -14.26
C THR A 641 -14.84 10.10 -15.36
N ALA A 642 -15.19 9.35 -16.41
CA ALA A 642 -16.00 9.89 -17.51
C ALA A 642 -17.44 10.28 -17.08
N PRO A 643 -18.11 11.21 -17.79
CA PRO A 643 -19.39 11.79 -17.34
C PRO A 643 -20.51 10.76 -17.10
N ARG A 644 -20.75 9.84 -18.04
CA ARG A 644 -21.86 8.87 -17.96
C ARG A 644 -21.54 7.60 -17.18
N VAL A 645 -20.26 7.19 -17.19
CA VAL A 645 -19.79 5.95 -16.57
C VAL A 645 -18.42 6.20 -15.94
N LYS A 646 -18.31 5.90 -14.65
CA LYS A 646 -17.06 5.98 -13.89
C LYS A 646 -16.63 4.57 -13.52
N VAL A 647 -15.34 4.28 -13.63
CA VAL A 647 -14.81 2.91 -13.59
C VAL A 647 -13.71 2.79 -12.54
N VAL A 648 -13.72 1.70 -11.79
CA VAL A 648 -12.55 1.22 -11.05
C VAL A 648 -12.38 -0.27 -11.29
N ARG A 649 -11.16 -0.71 -11.60
CA ARG A 649 -10.81 -2.14 -11.70
C ARG A 649 -9.48 -2.39 -11.03
N ALA A 650 -9.40 -3.44 -10.24
CA ALA A 650 -8.17 -3.91 -9.64
C ALA A 650 -8.13 -5.45 -9.61
N ALA A 651 -6.93 -6.01 -9.61
CA ALA A 651 -6.69 -7.45 -9.58
C ALA A 651 -5.58 -7.79 -8.58
N ASP A 652 -5.55 -9.03 -8.09
CA ASP A 652 -4.50 -9.50 -7.18
C ASP A 652 -4.32 -11.02 -7.32
N ASP A 653 -3.06 -11.42 -7.52
CA ASP A 653 -2.62 -12.80 -7.78
C ASP A 653 -2.07 -13.49 -6.51
N GLN A 654 -2.05 -12.81 -5.36
CA GLN A 654 -1.39 -13.30 -4.13
C GLN A 654 -2.36 -13.56 -2.96
N VAL A 655 -3.63 -13.17 -3.08
CA VAL A 655 -4.65 -13.30 -2.01
C VAL A 655 -4.82 -14.74 -1.50
N TYR A 656 -4.83 -15.69 -2.43
CA TYR A 656 -4.97 -17.12 -2.14
C TYR A 656 -3.74 -17.95 -2.58
N GLY A 657 -2.81 -17.35 -3.34
CA GLY A 657 -1.57 -17.96 -3.83
C GLY A 657 -1.74 -18.88 -5.04
N ASP A 658 -2.89 -19.54 -5.15
CA ASP A 658 -3.34 -20.38 -6.27
C ASP A 658 -4.35 -19.67 -7.18
N VAL A 659 -5.15 -18.75 -6.63
CA VAL A 659 -6.23 -18.02 -7.34
C VAL A 659 -5.93 -16.52 -7.47
N THR A 660 -6.01 -16.04 -8.72
CA THR A 660 -6.09 -14.61 -9.06
C THR A 660 -7.53 -14.11 -8.99
N LEU A 661 -7.75 -13.00 -8.28
CA LEU A 661 -9.01 -12.25 -8.27
C LEU A 661 -8.88 -11.02 -9.19
N ASP A 662 -9.95 -10.66 -9.89
CA ASP A 662 -10.01 -9.47 -10.77
C ASP A 662 -11.43 -8.90 -10.76
N ARG A 663 -11.62 -7.70 -10.19
CA ARG A 663 -12.94 -7.05 -10.05
C ARG A 663 -12.96 -5.72 -10.79
N ALA A 664 -13.92 -5.57 -11.71
CA ALA A 664 -14.22 -4.32 -12.40
C ALA A 664 -15.61 -3.82 -12.01
N LEU A 665 -15.69 -2.54 -11.60
CA LEU A 665 -16.92 -1.86 -11.23
C LEU A 665 -17.17 -0.67 -12.15
N PHE A 666 -18.42 -0.49 -12.56
CA PHE A 666 -18.86 0.63 -13.39
C PHE A 666 -20.01 1.33 -12.67
N LEU A 667 -19.83 2.59 -12.26
CA LEU A 667 -20.86 3.41 -11.64
C LEU A 667 -21.53 4.32 -12.69
N THR A 668 -22.85 4.30 -12.71
CA THR A 668 -23.72 5.21 -13.48
C THR A 668 -24.52 6.12 -12.53
N ASP A 669 -25.33 7.04 -13.08
CA ASP A 669 -26.29 7.86 -12.31
C ASP A 669 -27.51 7.08 -11.74
N ARG A 670 -27.51 5.74 -11.82
CA ARG A 670 -28.62 4.87 -11.40
C ARG A 670 -28.21 3.56 -10.75
N TYR A 671 -27.18 2.90 -11.26
CA TYR A 671 -26.77 1.58 -10.82
C TYR A 671 -25.26 1.37 -10.91
N VAL A 672 -24.77 0.35 -10.22
CA VAL A 672 -23.41 -0.18 -10.35
C VAL A 672 -23.45 -1.47 -11.14
N VAL A 673 -22.53 -1.67 -12.09
CA VAL A 673 -22.25 -2.97 -12.70
C VAL A 673 -21.00 -3.55 -12.06
N ASP A 674 -21.07 -4.81 -11.65
CA ASP A 674 -19.99 -5.53 -10.97
C ASP A 674 -19.61 -6.79 -11.77
N LEU A 675 -18.38 -6.81 -12.28
CA LEU A 675 -17.77 -7.90 -13.05
C LEU A 675 -16.64 -8.51 -12.21
N SER A 676 -16.98 -9.52 -11.42
CA SER A 676 -16.12 -10.14 -10.41
C SER A 676 -15.60 -11.50 -10.87
N GLY A 677 -14.33 -11.54 -11.30
CA GLY A 677 -13.65 -12.75 -11.79
C GLY A 677 -12.72 -13.39 -10.77
N ALA A 678 -12.66 -14.73 -10.79
CA ALA A 678 -11.66 -15.53 -10.09
C ALA A 678 -11.12 -16.62 -11.04
N ARG A 679 -9.79 -16.85 -11.03
CA ARG A 679 -9.09 -17.82 -11.89
C ARG A 679 -7.97 -18.51 -11.10
N ALA A 680 -8.00 -19.82 -11.05
CA ALA A 680 -6.92 -20.65 -10.51
C ALA A 680 -5.79 -20.82 -11.53
N ALA A 681 -4.55 -20.93 -11.04
CA ALA A 681 -3.40 -21.36 -11.84
C ALA A 681 -3.48 -22.85 -12.25
N GLY A 682 -4.30 -23.64 -11.55
CA GLY A 682 -4.66 -25.01 -11.91
C GLY A 682 -5.52 -25.66 -10.83
N GLY A 683 -6.40 -26.58 -11.22
CA GLY A 683 -7.29 -27.28 -10.30
C GLY A 683 -8.64 -26.58 -10.09
N ARG A 684 -9.59 -27.33 -9.52
CA ARG A 684 -10.99 -26.92 -9.36
C ARG A 684 -11.28 -26.48 -7.93
N HIS A 685 -11.64 -25.22 -7.79
CA HIS A 685 -12.00 -24.59 -6.52
C HIS A 685 -13.50 -24.37 -6.41
N ARG A 686 -13.96 -24.05 -5.20
CA ARG A 686 -15.27 -23.45 -4.93
C ARG A 686 -15.10 -21.96 -4.74
N PHE A 687 -15.89 -21.18 -5.47
CA PHE A 687 -15.93 -19.72 -5.38
C PHE A 687 -17.28 -19.29 -4.82
N ASP A 688 -17.26 -18.46 -3.78
CA ASP A 688 -18.45 -17.83 -3.20
C ASP A 688 -18.31 -16.30 -3.33
N LEU A 689 -19.24 -15.64 -4.01
CA LEU A 689 -19.36 -14.18 -3.95
C LEU A 689 -20.49 -13.81 -2.98
N CYS A 690 -20.14 -13.10 -1.91
CA CYS A 690 -21.08 -12.65 -0.89
C CYS A 690 -21.73 -11.30 -1.29
N TYR A 691 -23.05 -11.25 -1.21
CA TYR A 691 -23.88 -10.06 -1.34
C TYR A 691 -24.63 -9.85 -0.03
N ARG A 692 -24.14 -8.94 0.82
CA ARG A 692 -24.63 -8.70 2.17
C ARG A 692 -25.00 -7.23 2.32
N ASN A 693 -26.30 -6.98 2.48
CA ASN A 693 -26.92 -5.66 2.40
C ASN A 693 -27.94 -5.47 3.53
N TYR A 694 -28.25 -4.21 3.85
CA TYR A 694 -29.27 -3.86 4.84
C TYR A 694 -30.67 -3.79 4.24
N GLY A 695 -31.64 -4.32 4.99
CA GLY A 695 -33.05 -4.36 4.61
C GLY A 695 -33.56 -5.79 4.53
N ASP A 696 -34.89 -5.95 4.55
CA ASP A 696 -35.53 -7.26 4.43
C ASP A 696 -35.31 -7.80 3.02
N LEU A 697 -34.92 -9.08 2.92
CA LEU A 697 -34.56 -9.74 1.67
C LEU A 697 -35.76 -10.45 1.02
N ASP A 698 -36.16 -10.00 -0.17
CA ASP A 698 -36.99 -10.77 -1.10
C ASP A 698 -36.13 -11.33 -2.24
N CYS A 699 -36.32 -12.60 -2.60
CA CYS A 699 -35.66 -13.25 -3.72
C CYS A 699 -36.54 -14.40 -4.21
N GLY A 700 -37.14 -14.25 -5.39
CA GLY A 700 -38.15 -15.16 -5.95
C GLY A 700 -37.64 -16.54 -6.41
N LEU A 701 -36.50 -17.02 -5.89
CA LEU A 701 -36.00 -18.37 -6.15
C LEU A 701 -36.63 -19.38 -5.17
N PRO A 702 -36.97 -20.61 -5.61
CA PRO A 702 -37.59 -21.62 -4.76
C PRO A 702 -36.55 -22.31 -3.86
N PHE A 703 -36.06 -21.60 -2.86
CA PHE A 703 -35.05 -22.08 -1.90
C PHE A 703 -35.52 -23.32 -1.13
N ARG A 704 -34.60 -24.26 -0.93
CA ARG A 704 -34.76 -25.44 -0.08
C ARG A 704 -33.90 -25.30 1.18
N PRO A 705 -34.43 -25.51 2.39
CA PRO A 705 -33.64 -25.40 3.62
C PRO A 705 -32.40 -26.30 3.62
N VAL A 706 -31.25 -25.71 3.89
CA VAL A 706 -29.98 -26.40 4.12
C VAL A 706 -30.00 -26.96 5.55
N LYS A 707 -29.44 -28.16 5.75
CA LYS A 707 -29.36 -28.81 7.06
C LYS A 707 -27.94 -28.78 7.60
N GLY A 708 -27.77 -28.22 8.80
CA GLY A 708 -26.44 -28.01 9.40
C GLY A 708 -25.79 -26.72 8.91
N SER A 709 -24.54 -26.49 9.32
CA SER A 709 -23.78 -25.30 8.93
C SER A 709 -23.31 -25.37 7.47
N LEU A 710 -23.12 -24.21 6.84
CA LEU A 710 -22.55 -24.07 5.50
C LEU A 710 -21.01 -24.25 5.47
N GLY A 711 -20.37 -24.19 6.63
CA GLY A 711 -18.94 -24.41 6.87
C GLY A 711 -18.61 -24.38 8.37
N ALA A 712 -17.39 -24.76 8.76
CA ALA A 712 -17.00 -24.94 10.16
C ALA A 712 -16.02 -23.86 10.70
N GLY A 713 -15.80 -22.79 9.94
CA GLY A 713 -14.87 -21.72 10.28
C GLY A 713 -14.86 -20.60 9.23
N HIS A 714 -13.96 -19.63 9.43
CA HIS A 714 -13.77 -18.46 8.55
C HIS A 714 -15.03 -17.61 8.31
N GLY A 715 -15.98 -17.63 9.25
CA GLY A 715 -17.23 -16.88 9.18
C GLY A 715 -18.42 -17.72 8.73
N TYR A 716 -18.21 -18.88 8.09
CA TYR A 716 -19.30 -19.74 7.63
C TYR A 716 -20.12 -20.34 8.79
N GLU A 717 -19.54 -20.41 9.99
CA GLU A 717 -20.18 -20.79 11.24
C GLU A 717 -21.17 -19.75 11.80
N TYR A 718 -21.18 -18.53 11.25
CA TYR A 718 -22.11 -17.45 11.61
C TYR A 718 -23.33 -17.35 10.66
N LEU A 719 -23.42 -18.22 9.65
CA LEU A 719 -24.53 -18.21 8.68
C LEU A 719 -25.71 -19.04 9.21
N THR A 720 -26.84 -18.40 9.48
CA THR A 720 -28.08 -19.08 9.93
C THR A 720 -29.17 -19.05 8.84
N ASP A 721 -30.25 -19.82 9.07
CA ASP A 721 -31.48 -19.81 8.25
C ASP A 721 -31.27 -20.12 6.76
N ALA A 722 -30.20 -20.85 6.45
CA ALA A 722 -29.72 -21.03 5.08
C ALA A 722 -30.71 -21.81 4.18
N GLY A 723 -31.05 -21.25 3.03
CA GLY A 723 -31.82 -21.88 1.97
C GLY A 723 -31.08 -21.85 0.63
N SER A 724 -31.04 -22.97 -0.09
CA SER A 724 -30.30 -23.12 -1.36
C SER A 724 -31.23 -23.36 -2.56
N ALA A 725 -30.92 -22.74 -3.69
CA ALA A 725 -31.53 -22.98 -5.00
C ALA A 725 -30.44 -23.00 -6.09
N ARG A 726 -30.66 -23.72 -7.20
CA ARG A 726 -29.72 -23.78 -8.34
C ARG A 726 -30.37 -23.25 -9.60
N THR A 727 -29.64 -22.43 -10.35
CA THR A 727 -30.14 -21.81 -11.60
C THR A 727 -29.03 -21.52 -12.60
N VAL A 728 -29.40 -21.57 -13.88
CA VAL A 728 -28.65 -21.02 -15.04
C VAL A 728 -29.35 -19.79 -15.65
N ALA A 729 -30.61 -19.55 -15.29
CA ALA A 729 -31.41 -18.42 -15.75
C ALA A 729 -31.12 -17.16 -14.91
N SER A 730 -31.47 -15.98 -15.45
CA SER A 730 -31.37 -14.71 -14.72
C SER A 730 -32.22 -14.74 -13.44
N TRP A 731 -31.74 -14.09 -12.38
CA TRP A 731 -32.42 -13.98 -11.09
C TRP A 731 -32.16 -12.62 -10.43
N SER A 732 -32.92 -12.31 -9.39
CA SER A 732 -32.83 -11.05 -8.65
C SER A 732 -33.11 -11.21 -7.17
N ALA A 733 -32.55 -10.32 -6.36
CA ALA A 733 -32.86 -10.15 -4.94
C ALA A 733 -33.07 -8.65 -4.63
N ASP A 734 -34.06 -8.31 -3.81
CA ASP A 734 -34.36 -6.94 -3.36
C ASP A 734 -34.16 -6.86 -1.84
N TRP A 735 -33.33 -5.94 -1.36
CA TRP A 735 -33.19 -5.62 0.06
C TRP A 735 -33.90 -4.31 0.35
N ARG A 736 -34.95 -4.34 1.18
CA ARG A 736 -35.76 -3.15 1.52
C ARG A 736 -35.43 -2.63 2.91
N GLN A 737 -34.68 -1.53 2.97
CA GLN A 737 -34.25 -0.91 4.23
C GLN A 737 -35.29 0.09 4.76
N ALA A 738 -36.03 0.74 3.86
CA ALA A 738 -37.11 1.68 4.16
C ALA A 738 -38.06 1.79 2.94
N PRO A 739 -39.24 2.42 3.07
CA PRO A 739 -40.10 2.71 1.91
C PRO A 739 -39.39 3.53 0.82
N ASP A 740 -38.49 4.44 1.23
CA ASP A 740 -37.70 5.35 0.39
C ASP A 740 -36.27 4.84 0.10
N SER A 741 -35.94 3.60 0.48
CA SER A 741 -34.58 3.05 0.35
C SER A 741 -34.60 1.53 0.19
N ALA A 742 -34.42 1.07 -1.05
CA ALA A 742 -34.19 -0.33 -1.39
C ALA A 742 -32.98 -0.49 -2.31
N LEU A 743 -32.47 -1.73 -2.39
CA LEU A 743 -31.36 -2.13 -3.25
C LEU A 743 -31.73 -3.43 -3.98
N ARG A 744 -31.86 -3.37 -5.30
CA ARG A 744 -32.07 -4.56 -6.14
C ARG A 744 -30.75 -5.04 -6.73
N LEU A 745 -30.48 -6.33 -6.56
CA LEU A 745 -29.43 -7.07 -7.26
C LEU A 745 -30.06 -7.80 -8.44
N LEU A 746 -29.43 -7.69 -9.61
CA LEU A 746 -29.80 -8.39 -10.84
C LEU A 746 -28.62 -9.21 -11.34
N VAL A 747 -28.79 -10.53 -11.47
CA VAL A 747 -27.76 -11.43 -11.99
C VAL A 747 -28.25 -12.03 -13.31
N PRO A 748 -27.62 -11.71 -14.46
CA PRO A 748 -27.98 -12.31 -15.74
C PRO A 748 -27.57 -13.79 -15.80
N GLY A 749 -28.39 -14.58 -16.49
CA GLY A 749 -28.15 -16.01 -16.71
C GLY A 749 -26.78 -16.32 -17.33
N GLY A 750 -26.31 -17.56 -17.12
CA GLY A 750 -24.95 -17.99 -17.43
C GLY A 750 -24.61 -19.33 -16.78
N PRO A 751 -23.36 -19.55 -16.34
CA PRO A 751 -22.95 -20.78 -15.66
C PRO A 751 -23.82 -21.11 -14.44
N GLU A 752 -24.06 -22.41 -14.20
CA GLU A 752 -24.86 -22.88 -13.06
C GLU A 752 -24.32 -22.26 -11.77
N THR A 753 -25.24 -21.64 -11.04
CA THR A 753 -24.96 -20.98 -9.77
C THR A 753 -25.85 -21.60 -8.71
N GLU A 754 -25.25 -22.04 -7.61
CA GLU A 754 -25.98 -22.29 -6.39
C GLU A 754 -26.14 -20.95 -5.67
N VAL A 755 -27.38 -20.50 -5.53
CA VAL A 755 -27.74 -19.27 -4.83
C VAL A 755 -28.20 -19.67 -3.43
N ILE A 756 -27.57 -19.11 -2.41
CA ILE A 756 -27.87 -19.42 -1.01
C ILE A 756 -28.30 -18.13 -0.31
N ALA A 757 -29.55 -18.07 0.14
CA ALA A 757 -30.02 -17.03 1.05
C ALA A 757 -29.74 -17.44 2.51
N CYS A 758 -29.25 -16.51 3.33
CA CYS A 758 -28.98 -16.76 4.75
C CYS A 758 -29.03 -15.48 5.59
N THR A 759 -29.12 -15.65 6.91
CA THR A 759 -28.99 -14.59 7.91
C THR A 759 -27.53 -14.51 8.40
N THR A 760 -27.05 -13.29 8.64
CA THR A 760 -25.72 -13.00 9.23
C THR A 760 -25.87 -11.97 10.36
N PRO A 761 -24.95 -11.90 11.35
CA PRO A 761 -24.96 -10.82 12.35
C PRO A 761 -24.47 -9.50 11.74
N ASP A 762 -24.91 -8.34 12.25
CA ASP A 762 -24.28 -7.04 11.98
C ASP A 762 -22.85 -7.03 12.57
N ASN A 763 -21.93 -6.27 11.97
CA ASN A 763 -20.54 -6.24 12.46
C ASN A 763 -20.43 -5.45 13.76
N GLN A 764 -21.36 -4.53 14.04
CA GLN A 764 -21.42 -3.78 15.30
C GLN A 764 -22.28 -4.46 16.37
N ASP A 765 -23.26 -5.30 15.98
CA ASP A 765 -24.27 -5.87 16.87
C ASP A 765 -24.64 -7.31 16.48
N ALA A 766 -24.46 -8.26 17.39
CA ALA A 766 -24.77 -9.67 17.16
C ALA A 766 -26.28 -9.98 17.21
N GLU A 767 -27.06 -9.16 17.92
CA GLU A 767 -28.52 -9.36 18.06
C GLU A 767 -29.29 -8.81 16.84
N LYS A 768 -28.63 -8.05 15.96
CA LYS A 768 -29.20 -7.47 14.75
C LYS A 768 -28.90 -8.33 13.51
N PRO A 769 -29.91 -8.90 12.84
CA PRO A 769 -29.71 -9.66 11.60
C PRO A 769 -29.41 -8.74 10.40
N VAL A 770 -28.63 -9.29 9.47
CA VAL A 770 -28.34 -8.74 8.14
C VAL A 770 -28.43 -9.89 7.14
N TYR A 771 -29.35 -9.79 6.19
CA TYR A 771 -29.58 -10.84 5.20
C TYR A 771 -28.54 -10.82 4.08
N ALA A 772 -28.09 -12.01 3.67
CA ALA A 772 -27.09 -12.18 2.62
C ALA A 772 -27.53 -13.20 1.56
N ILE A 773 -27.00 -13.02 0.36
CA ILE A 773 -27.01 -13.99 -0.73
C ILE A 773 -25.56 -14.40 -1.00
N LEU A 774 -25.25 -15.69 -0.99
CA LEU A 774 -24.02 -16.22 -1.58
C LEU A 774 -24.33 -16.70 -3.00
N ALA A 775 -23.53 -16.26 -3.98
CA ALA A 775 -23.48 -16.87 -5.31
C ALA A 775 -22.31 -17.86 -5.34
N ARG A 776 -22.62 -19.16 -5.25
CA ARG A 776 -21.67 -20.27 -5.14
C ARG A 776 -21.49 -20.99 -6.47
N ARG A 777 -20.23 -21.23 -6.86
CA ARG A 777 -19.82 -21.92 -8.10
C ARG A 777 -18.60 -22.82 -7.89
N TRP A 778 -18.37 -23.74 -8.81
CA TRP A 778 -17.20 -24.63 -8.83
C TRP A 778 -16.53 -24.66 -10.20
N GLY A 779 -15.22 -24.57 -10.26
CA GLY A 779 -14.46 -24.60 -11.51
C GLY A 779 -13.01 -24.17 -11.33
N GLU A 780 -12.30 -24.03 -12.44
CA GLU A 780 -10.94 -23.46 -12.47
C GLU A 780 -11.00 -21.94 -12.67
N ALA A 781 -12.06 -21.45 -13.34
CA ALA A 781 -12.36 -20.03 -13.48
C ALA A 781 -13.87 -19.77 -13.35
N THR A 782 -14.23 -18.57 -12.90
CA THR A 782 -15.60 -18.04 -12.93
C THR A 782 -15.59 -16.53 -13.08
N VAL A 783 -16.60 -15.98 -13.74
CA VAL A 783 -16.93 -14.55 -13.66
C VAL A 783 -18.38 -14.37 -13.22
N PHE A 784 -18.52 -13.84 -12.00
CA PHE A 784 -19.79 -13.33 -11.50
C PHE A 784 -20.07 -11.98 -12.16
N VAL A 785 -21.33 -11.76 -12.52
CA VAL A 785 -21.81 -10.54 -13.17
C VAL A 785 -23.06 -10.15 -12.40
N SER A 786 -23.12 -8.92 -11.92
CA SER A 786 -24.32 -8.38 -11.30
C SER A 786 -24.52 -6.90 -11.60
N VAL A 787 -25.77 -6.44 -11.49
CA VAL A 787 -26.13 -5.02 -11.50
C VAL A 787 -26.80 -4.71 -10.17
N TRP A 788 -26.28 -3.71 -9.46
CA TRP A 788 -26.74 -3.24 -8.16
C TRP A 788 -27.47 -1.92 -8.36
N GLU A 789 -28.76 -1.91 -8.08
CA GLU A 789 -29.69 -0.82 -8.38
C GLU A 789 -30.32 -0.29 -7.10
N PRO A 790 -29.81 0.81 -6.52
CA PRO A 790 -30.52 1.56 -5.50
C PRO A 790 -31.79 2.17 -6.06
N HIS A 791 -32.93 1.97 -5.40
CA HIS A 791 -34.21 2.56 -5.82
C HIS A 791 -35.07 3.03 -4.64
N ARG A 792 -36.01 3.93 -4.94
CA ARG A 792 -37.03 4.43 -4.00
C ARG A 792 -38.40 3.89 -4.39
N ASP A 793 -38.97 4.47 -5.45
CA ASP A 793 -40.33 4.21 -5.93
C ASP A 793 -40.46 2.97 -6.84
N GLY A 794 -39.34 2.32 -7.14
CA GLY A 794 -39.24 1.13 -8.00
C GLY A 794 -37.99 1.14 -8.89
N PRO A 795 -37.57 -0.02 -9.41
CA PRO A 795 -36.39 -0.13 -10.26
C PRO A 795 -36.61 0.39 -11.69
N GLU A 796 -35.59 1.01 -12.29
CA GLU A 796 -35.57 1.48 -13.69
C GLU A 796 -35.04 0.42 -14.67
N VAL A 797 -34.23 -0.55 -14.23
CA VAL A 797 -33.62 -1.57 -15.09
C VAL A 797 -34.66 -2.64 -15.46
N VAL A 798 -34.89 -2.79 -16.77
CA VAL A 798 -35.88 -3.74 -17.33
C VAL A 798 -35.29 -5.13 -17.49
N SER A 799 -34.04 -5.23 -17.95
CA SER A 799 -33.38 -6.52 -18.19
C SER A 799 -31.86 -6.42 -18.22
N THR A 800 -31.18 -7.49 -17.82
CA THR A 800 -29.74 -7.69 -17.96
C THR A 800 -29.44 -8.98 -18.75
N ARG A 801 -28.38 -8.97 -19.57
CA ARG A 801 -28.01 -10.09 -20.45
C ARG A 801 -26.49 -10.21 -20.57
N ARG A 802 -25.92 -11.42 -20.46
CA ARG A 802 -24.51 -11.65 -20.83
C ARG A 802 -24.35 -11.57 -22.35
N LEU A 803 -23.33 -10.85 -22.82
CA LEU A 803 -22.92 -10.86 -24.22
C LEU A 803 -22.05 -12.10 -24.49
N PRO A 804 -22.25 -12.83 -25.59
CA PRO A 804 -21.45 -14.02 -25.89
C PRO A 804 -20.02 -13.63 -26.25
N VAL A 805 -19.04 -14.23 -25.59
CA VAL A 805 -17.61 -14.01 -25.81
C VAL A 805 -17.04 -15.17 -26.62
N ALA A 806 -16.40 -14.89 -27.77
CA ALA A 806 -15.95 -15.93 -28.69
C ALA A 806 -14.93 -16.92 -28.07
N GLN A 807 -14.12 -16.45 -27.13
CA GLN A 807 -13.15 -17.25 -26.36
C GLN A 807 -13.65 -17.67 -24.96
N GLY A 808 -14.90 -17.35 -24.60
CA GLY A 808 -15.52 -17.70 -23.32
C GLY A 808 -15.20 -16.76 -22.14
N ASP A 809 -15.99 -16.88 -21.07
CA ASP A 809 -16.01 -15.99 -19.90
C ASP A 809 -14.67 -15.91 -19.11
N SER A 810 -13.75 -16.88 -19.27
CA SER A 810 -12.43 -16.84 -18.64
C SER A 810 -11.56 -15.70 -19.18
N GLU A 811 -11.67 -15.44 -20.48
CA GLU A 811 -10.84 -14.52 -21.26
C GLU A 811 -11.36 -13.09 -21.28
N GLY A 812 -12.67 -12.91 -21.10
CA GLY A 812 -13.35 -11.63 -21.01
C GLY A 812 -14.82 -11.83 -20.66
N VAL A 813 -15.48 -10.80 -20.14
CA VAL A 813 -16.94 -10.82 -19.95
C VAL A 813 -17.57 -9.54 -20.48
N GLY A 814 -18.80 -9.65 -21.01
CA GLY A 814 -19.61 -8.51 -21.40
C GLY A 814 -21.03 -8.64 -20.85
N VAL A 815 -21.62 -7.52 -20.42
CA VAL A 815 -23.02 -7.45 -19.99
C VAL A 815 -23.72 -6.28 -20.66
N GLU A 816 -24.97 -6.52 -21.02
CA GLU A 816 -25.92 -5.58 -21.59
C GLU A 816 -27.03 -5.29 -20.57
N VAL A 817 -27.39 -4.01 -20.44
CA VAL A 817 -28.40 -3.50 -19.50
C VAL A 817 -29.40 -2.63 -20.27
N VAL A 818 -30.69 -2.82 -20.04
CA VAL A 818 -31.77 -2.02 -20.66
C VAL A 818 -32.57 -1.34 -19.57
N ARG A 819 -32.87 -0.04 -19.74
CA ARG A 819 -33.64 0.78 -18.77
C ARG A 819 -35.00 1.21 -19.32
N GLN A 820 -35.95 1.42 -18.42
CA GLN A 820 -37.29 1.88 -18.74
C GLN A 820 -37.26 3.29 -19.32
N GLY A 821 -38.01 3.54 -20.40
CA GLY A 821 -38.04 4.84 -21.09
C GLY A 821 -36.74 5.22 -21.84
N GLN A 822 -35.68 4.41 -21.75
CA GLN A 822 -34.37 4.66 -22.36
C GLN A 822 -34.20 3.76 -23.59
N PRO A 823 -34.43 4.24 -24.84
CA PRO A 823 -34.30 3.40 -26.03
C PRO A 823 -32.86 2.96 -26.26
N GLY A 824 -32.63 1.68 -26.56
CA GLY A 824 -31.30 1.09 -26.69
C GLY A 824 -30.82 0.36 -25.44
N ALA A 825 -29.54 -0.01 -25.42
CA ALA A 825 -28.92 -0.76 -24.34
C ALA A 825 -27.52 -0.23 -24.00
N GLU A 826 -27.17 -0.34 -22.72
CA GLU A 826 -25.88 0.01 -22.14
C GLU A 826 -25.04 -1.26 -22.00
N CYS A 827 -23.87 -1.30 -22.64
CA CYS A 827 -22.96 -2.43 -22.65
C CYS A 827 -21.70 -2.11 -21.83
N PHE A 828 -21.25 -3.07 -21.03
CA PHE A 828 -20.08 -2.96 -20.14
C PHE A 828 -19.21 -4.20 -20.32
N LEU A 829 -17.93 -4.00 -20.67
CA LEU A 829 -17.00 -5.05 -21.10
C LEU A 829 -15.70 -5.02 -20.28
N ALA A 830 -15.18 -6.19 -19.91
CA ALA A 830 -13.85 -6.33 -19.31
C ALA A 830 -13.10 -7.52 -19.91
N ALA A 831 -11.91 -7.27 -20.47
CA ALA A 831 -11.00 -8.31 -20.96
C ALA A 831 -9.99 -8.70 -19.89
N TYR A 832 -9.69 -9.99 -19.76
CA TYR A 832 -8.83 -10.52 -18.70
C TYR A 832 -7.40 -10.87 -19.18
N ALA A 833 -7.23 -11.27 -20.44
CA ALA A 833 -5.92 -11.43 -21.08
C ALA A 833 -5.72 -10.46 -22.29
N PRO A 834 -4.53 -10.36 -22.90
CA PRO A 834 -4.25 -9.43 -24.01
C PRO A 834 -4.92 -9.81 -25.34
N GLY A 835 -5.05 -8.85 -26.26
CA GLY A 835 -5.49 -9.06 -27.65
C GLY A 835 -6.99 -8.79 -27.90
N THR A 836 -7.38 -8.85 -29.18
CA THR A 836 -8.73 -8.47 -29.63
C THR A 836 -9.75 -9.57 -29.32
N ARG A 837 -10.90 -9.19 -28.74
CA ARG A 837 -12.00 -10.08 -28.35
C ARG A 837 -13.34 -9.59 -28.91
N GLN A 838 -14.20 -10.56 -29.25
CA GLN A 838 -15.54 -10.30 -29.76
C GLN A 838 -16.58 -10.58 -28.66
N TYR A 839 -17.41 -9.58 -28.38
CA TYR A 839 -18.48 -9.56 -27.37
C TYR A 839 -19.83 -9.33 -28.09
N GLY A 840 -20.41 -10.39 -28.63
CA GLY A 840 -21.55 -10.28 -29.55
C GLY A 840 -21.16 -9.54 -30.84
N ASP A 841 -21.73 -8.35 -31.06
CA ASP A 841 -21.43 -7.46 -32.20
C ASP A 841 -20.42 -6.34 -31.87
N ILE A 842 -19.81 -6.36 -30.68
CA ILE A 842 -18.78 -5.41 -30.24
C ILE A 842 -17.40 -6.07 -30.25
N GLU A 843 -16.43 -5.40 -30.87
CA GLU A 843 -15.02 -5.78 -30.93
C GLU A 843 -14.21 -4.89 -29.97
N LEU A 844 -13.36 -5.48 -29.13
CA LEU A 844 -12.55 -4.77 -28.13
C LEU A 844 -11.13 -5.35 -28.05
N ASP A 845 -10.13 -4.48 -28.21
CA ASP A 845 -8.76 -4.72 -27.77
C ASP A 845 -8.36 -3.64 -26.76
N GLY A 846 -8.45 -4.00 -25.49
CA GLY A 846 -8.31 -3.09 -24.36
C GLY A 846 -8.74 -3.74 -23.05
N LYS A 847 -8.39 -3.15 -21.92
CA LYS A 847 -8.74 -3.73 -20.61
C LYS A 847 -10.23 -3.62 -20.31
N ILE A 848 -10.83 -2.47 -20.57
CA ILE A 848 -12.24 -2.20 -20.24
C ILE A 848 -12.87 -1.39 -21.38
N ALA A 849 -14.17 -1.58 -21.61
CA ALA A 849 -14.97 -0.64 -22.39
C ALA A 849 -16.38 -0.49 -21.81
N SER A 850 -17.02 0.65 -22.10
CA SER A 850 -18.44 0.85 -21.85
C SER A 850 -19.08 1.66 -22.99
N GLY A 851 -20.40 1.63 -23.12
CA GLY A 851 -21.11 2.48 -24.08
C GLY A 851 -22.61 2.20 -24.15
N ARG A 852 -23.37 3.12 -24.76
CA ARG A 852 -24.81 2.99 -24.98
C ARG A 852 -25.15 3.12 -26.45
N TRP A 853 -25.85 2.13 -27.01
CA TRP A 853 -26.26 2.11 -28.42
C TRP A 853 -27.76 1.83 -28.55
N ARG A 854 -28.40 2.44 -29.54
CA ARG A 854 -29.80 2.15 -29.90
C ARG A 854 -29.93 0.86 -30.70
N ASP A 855 -28.99 0.65 -31.61
CA ASP A 855 -28.78 -0.56 -32.40
C ASP A 855 -27.31 -0.58 -32.90
N ALA A 856 -26.91 -1.66 -33.59
CA ALA A 856 -25.54 -1.87 -34.06
C ALA A 856 -25.06 -0.90 -35.17
N ARG A 857 -25.94 -0.08 -35.74
CA ARG A 857 -25.66 0.91 -36.80
C ARG A 857 -25.84 2.35 -36.31
N ALA A 858 -26.61 2.58 -35.25
CA ALA A 858 -26.76 3.89 -34.61
C ALA A 858 -25.44 4.42 -34.04
N ALA A 859 -25.34 5.75 -33.94
CA ALA A 859 -24.28 6.36 -33.12
C ALA A 859 -24.50 5.97 -31.66
N PRO A 860 -23.43 5.70 -30.88
CA PRO A 860 -23.59 5.57 -29.45
C PRO A 860 -24.00 6.90 -28.83
N ASP A 861 -24.88 6.90 -27.84
CA ASP A 861 -25.14 8.11 -27.04
C ASP A 861 -23.86 8.46 -26.22
N TYR A 862 -23.10 7.44 -25.78
CA TYR A 862 -21.70 7.56 -25.36
C TYR A 862 -20.93 6.24 -25.60
N ALA A 863 -19.61 6.30 -25.75
CA ALA A 863 -18.73 5.13 -25.77
C ALA A 863 -17.37 5.45 -25.11
N GLN A 864 -16.78 4.46 -24.45
CA GLN A 864 -15.56 4.57 -23.66
C GLN A 864 -14.65 3.36 -23.93
N LEU A 865 -13.43 3.60 -24.37
CA LEU A 865 -12.32 2.64 -24.43
C LEU A 865 -11.36 2.98 -23.29
N VAL A 866 -10.92 2.01 -22.50
CA VAL A 866 -10.03 2.22 -21.34
C VAL A 866 -8.82 1.29 -21.43
N LYS A 867 -7.63 1.90 -21.42
CA LYS A 867 -6.32 1.24 -21.61
C LYS A 867 -6.35 0.18 -22.72
N GLY A 868 -6.62 0.63 -23.94
CA GLY A 868 -6.71 -0.22 -25.13
C GLY A 868 -6.43 0.51 -26.44
N VAL A 869 -6.42 -0.26 -27.54
CA VAL A 869 -6.14 0.19 -28.90
C VAL A 869 -7.36 0.16 -29.82
N LEU A 870 -8.43 -0.55 -29.43
CA LEU A 870 -9.64 -0.69 -30.25
C LEU A 870 -10.90 -0.89 -29.41
N LEU A 871 -11.94 -0.12 -29.73
CA LEU A 871 -13.35 -0.45 -29.46
C LEU A 871 -14.14 -0.18 -30.73
N ARG A 872 -14.80 -1.19 -31.30
CA ARG A 872 -15.59 -1.06 -32.54
C ARG A 872 -16.96 -1.71 -32.41
N ARG A 873 -17.99 -1.06 -32.95
CA ARG A 873 -19.33 -1.62 -33.14
C ARG A 873 -19.91 -1.13 -34.47
N GLY A 874 -20.27 -2.06 -35.35
CA GLY A 874 -20.70 -1.74 -36.71
C GLY A 874 -19.65 -0.90 -37.45
N THR A 875 -20.04 0.25 -37.98
CA THR A 875 -19.17 1.17 -38.73
C THR A 875 -18.49 2.24 -37.86
N ARG A 876 -18.53 2.13 -36.51
CA ARG A 876 -17.93 3.12 -35.60
C ARG A 876 -16.83 2.51 -34.73
N SER A 877 -15.70 3.20 -34.64
CA SER A 877 -14.60 2.82 -33.73
C SER A 877 -13.94 3.98 -32.97
N LEU A 878 -13.56 3.69 -31.73
CA LEU A 878 -12.50 4.38 -30.99
C LEU A 878 -11.22 3.57 -31.17
N GLU A 879 -10.13 4.21 -31.55
CA GLU A 879 -8.87 3.54 -31.88
C GLU A 879 -7.66 4.31 -31.31
N ALA A 880 -6.59 3.59 -30.99
CA ALA A 880 -5.30 4.18 -30.66
C ALA A 880 -4.17 3.30 -31.21
N ASN A 881 -3.02 3.87 -31.54
CA ASN A 881 -1.87 3.09 -32.04
C ASN A 881 -1.07 2.39 -30.94
N ILE A 882 -1.19 2.86 -29.69
CA ILE A 882 -0.72 2.20 -28.46
C ILE A 882 -1.82 2.37 -27.39
N PRO A 883 -1.88 1.53 -26.33
CA PRO A 883 -2.96 1.58 -25.37
C PRO A 883 -3.22 2.97 -24.77
N ALA A 884 -4.50 3.37 -24.79
CA ALA A 884 -4.98 4.66 -24.33
C ALA A 884 -6.39 4.54 -23.73
N THR A 885 -6.85 5.60 -23.08
CA THR A 885 -8.25 5.81 -22.69
C THR A 885 -8.86 6.92 -23.53
N LEU A 886 -10.00 6.63 -24.15
CA LEU A 886 -10.79 7.54 -24.98
C LEU A 886 -12.27 7.47 -24.61
N TYR A 887 -12.93 8.61 -24.58
CA TYR A 887 -14.36 8.75 -24.38
C TYR A 887 -14.98 9.64 -25.46
N VAL A 888 -16.15 9.25 -25.96
CA VAL A 888 -17.03 10.06 -26.81
C VAL A 888 -18.44 10.08 -26.24
N GLU A 889 -19.12 11.21 -26.33
CA GLU A 889 -20.53 11.37 -26.00
C GLU A 889 -21.23 12.30 -27.01
N GLN A 890 -22.45 11.95 -27.41
CA GLN A 890 -23.25 12.75 -28.35
C GLN A 890 -24.09 13.78 -27.57
N LEU A 891 -23.60 15.02 -27.50
CA LEU A 891 -24.28 16.12 -26.79
C LEU A 891 -25.50 16.65 -27.55
N ALA A 892 -25.39 16.74 -28.87
CA ALA A 892 -26.44 17.18 -29.79
C ALA A 892 -26.24 16.50 -31.17
N PRO A 893 -27.22 16.55 -32.11
CA PRO A 893 -27.10 15.90 -33.41
C PRO A 893 -25.89 16.33 -34.27
N ASP A 894 -25.33 17.52 -34.00
CA ASP A 894 -24.15 18.10 -34.63
C ASP A 894 -22.95 18.23 -33.68
N ARG A 895 -23.02 17.68 -32.45
CA ARG A 895 -22.04 17.96 -31.39
C ARG A 895 -21.63 16.73 -30.58
N LEU A 896 -20.32 16.56 -30.44
CA LEU A 896 -19.67 15.56 -29.60
C LEU A 896 -18.97 16.22 -28.40
N LEU A 897 -18.88 15.47 -27.30
CA LEU A 897 -17.87 15.64 -26.26
C LEU A 897 -16.83 14.53 -26.44
N LEU A 898 -15.55 14.89 -26.42
CA LEU A 898 -14.41 13.97 -26.45
C LEU A 898 -13.57 14.16 -25.20
N LYS A 899 -13.17 13.06 -24.55
CA LYS A 899 -12.21 13.09 -23.43
C LYS A 899 -11.09 12.06 -23.56
N THR A 900 -9.91 12.42 -23.05
CA THR A 900 -8.78 11.50 -22.82
C THR A 900 -8.65 11.14 -21.34
N GLY A 901 -8.02 10.00 -21.04
CA GLY A 901 -7.61 9.64 -19.67
C GLY A 901 -6.22 10.19 -19.29
N SER A 902 -5.78 9.93 -18.06
CA SER A 902 -4.54 10.46 -17.46
C SER A 902 -3.23 9.98 -18.10
N GLU A 903 -3.25 8.88 -18.84
CA GLU A 903 -2.09 8.36 -19.59
C GLU A 903 -2.14 8.70 -21.10
N SER A 904 -3.12 9.51 -21.54
CA SER A 904 -3.53 9.59 -22.96
C SER A 904 -3.39 10.99 -23.55
N ALA A 905 -2.22 11.27 -24.12
CA ALA A 905 -1.93 12.49 -24.88
C ALA A 905 -1.44 12.14 -26.29
N GLY A 906 -1.67 13.03 -27.26
CA GLY A 906 -1.28 12.86 -28.66
C GLY A 906 -2.19 13.65 -29.63
N THR A 907 -2.22 13.21 -30.88
CA THR A 907 -3.04 13.79 -31.94
C THR A 907 -4.35 13.00 -32.07
N LEU A 908 -5.49 13.65 -31.86
CA LEU A 908 -6.80 13.08 -32.19
C LEU A 908 -7.14 13.39 -33.65
N THR A 909 -7.51 12.34 -34.39
CA THR A 909 -8.08 12.42 -35.73
C THR A 909 -9.49 11.83 -35.73
N LEU A 910 -10.48 12.68 -36.00
CA LEU A 910 -11.89 12.36 -36.17
C LEU A 910 -12.22 12.25 -37.67
N THR A 911 -12.77 11.11 -38.09
CA THR A 911 -13.28 10.89 -39.44
C THR A 911 -14.81 10.84 -39.42
N GLY A 912 -15.46 11.65 -40.26
CA GLY A 912 -16.92 11.82 -40.24
C GLY A 912 -17.45 12.64 -41.42
N THR A 913 -18.52 13.40 -41.17
CA THR A 913 -19.11 14.36 -42.10
C THR A 913 -19.32 15.70 -41.39
N PHE A 914 -18.74 16.78 -41.94
CA PHE A 914 -18.70 18.11 -41.33
C PHE A 914 -19.27 19.21 -42.24
N PRO A 915 -20.60 19.24 -42.50
CA PRO A 915 -21.20 20.15 -43.47
C PRO A 915 -21.16 21.60 -42.94
N GLY A 916 -20.31 22.43 -43.54
CA GLY A 916 -20.00 23.78 -43.05
C GLY A 916 -18.75 23.88 -42.15
N GLY A 917 -18.02 22.77 -41.96
CA GLY A 917 -16.80 22.68 -41.17
C GLY A 917 -17.04 22.41 -39.68
N ALA A 918 -16.04 21.81 -39.03
CA ALA A 918 -16.07 21.49 -37.60
C ALA A 918 -15.27 22.51 -36.76
N LYS A 919 -15.67 22.69 -35.50
CA LYS A 919 -14.99 23.53 -34.50
C LYS A 919 -14.72 22.74 -33.24
N VAL A 920 -13.53 22.89 -32.66
CA VAL A 920 -13.13 22.28 -31.40
C VAL A 920 -13.01 23.35 -30.32
N THR A 921 -13.57 23.11 -29.15
CA THR A 921 -13.45 24.00 -27.98
C THR A 921 -13.11 23.23 -26.71
N ARG A 922 -12.19 23.74 -25.91
CA ARG A 922 -11.80 23.23 -24.59
C ARG A 922 -12.04 24.33 -23.57
N ASP A 923 -12.78 24.02 -22.50
CA ASP A 923 -13.13 24.95 -21.42
C ASP A 923 -13.78 26.28 -21.90
N GLY A 924 -14.45 26.23 -23.05
CA GLY A 924 -15.07 27.38 -23.72
C GLY A 924 -14.18 28.10 -24.75
N GLU A 925 -12.86 27.88 -24.72
CA GLU A 925 -11.91 28.49 -25.66
C GLU A 925 -11.72 27.64 -26.93
N ALA A 926 -11.42 28.29 -28.06
CA ALA A 926 -11.24 27.60 -29.34
C ALA A 926 -9.87 26.91 -29.43
N VAL A 927 -9.85 25.62 -29.78
CA VAL A 927 -8.63 24.83 -29.98
C VAL A 927 -8.22 24.88 -31.45
N ALA A 928 -6.92 25.03 -31.70
CA ALA A 928 -6.37 24.97 -33.06
C ALA A 928 -6.55 23.56 -33.64
N ALA A 929 -7.34 23.44 -34.71
CA ALA A 929 -7.65 22.19 -35.36
C ALA A 929 -7.54 22.31 -36.89
N ARG A 930 -7.02 21.26 -37.54
CA ARG A 930 -6.89 21.13 -38.99
C ARG A 930 -8.11 20.39 -39.53
N VAL A 931 -8.82 20.98 -40.47
CA VAL A 931 -9.96 20.36 -41.17
C VAL A 931 -9.55 20.08 -42.61
N GLU A 932 -9.68 18.83 -43.06
CA GLU A 932 -9.37 18.42 -44.43
C GLU A 932 -10.65 17.99 -45.16
N GLY A 933 -11.05 18.82 -46.13
CA GLY A 933 -12.35 18.71 -46.79
C GLY A 933 -13.51 18.79 -45.78
N GLU A 934 -14.54 17.98 -46.00
CA GLU A 934 -15.68 17.84 -45.08
C GLU A 934 -15.61 16.53 -44.26
N ARG A 935 -14.44 15.87 -44.18
CA ARG A 935 -14.33 14.47 -43.71
C ARG A 935 -13.30 14.16 -42.64
N THR A 936 -12.21 14.92 -42.53
CA THR A 936 -11.18 14.69 -41.50
C THR A 936 -10.97 15.94 -40.66
N LEU A 937 -10.97 15.78 -39.33
CA LEU A 937 -10.66 16.81 -38.34
C LEU A 937 -9.54 16.30 -37.44
N THR A 938 -8.46 17.06 -37.30
CA THR A 938 -7.27 16.66 -36.54
C THR A 938 -6.82 17.78 -35.58
N PHE A 939 -6.60 17.44 -34.31
CA PHE A 939 -6.16 18.38 -33.27
C PHE A 939 -5.37 17.68 -32.15
N ALA A 940 -4.55 18.43 -31.42
CA ALA A 940 -3.75 17.90 -30.31
C ALA A 940 -4.55 17.86 -28.99
N VAL A 941 -4.28 16.86 -28.16
CA VAL A 941 -4.82 16.72 -26.80
C VAL A 941 -3.73 16.32 -25.80
N ALA A 942 -3.83 16.89 -24.60
CA ALA A 942 -3.04 16.49 -23.43
C ALA A 942 -3.76 15.34 -22.69
N PRO A 943 -3.20 14.79 -21.59
CA PRO A 943 -3.95 13.91 -20.70
C PRO A 943 -5.17 14.64 -20.11
N GLU A 944 -6.17 13.87 -19.68
CA GLU A 944 -7.41 14.34 -19.01
C GLU A 944 -8.20 15.45 -19.73
N THR A 945 -7.87 15.72 -20.99
CA THR A 945 -8.40 16.83 -21.78
C THR A 945 -9.88 16.60 -22.11
N SER A 946 -10.67 17.66 -22.06
CA SER A 946 -12.10 17.66 -22.35
C SER A 946 -12.41 18.64 -23.49
N CYS A 947 -12.78 18.13 -24.67
CA CYS A 947 -13.07 18.97 -25.84
C CYS A 947 -14.51 18.74 -26.33
N GLU A 948 -15.28 19.82 -26.48
CA GLU A 948 -16.48 19.79 -27.34
C GLU A 948 -16.05 19.94 -28.80
N VAL A 949 -16.72 19.19 -29.69
CA VAL A 949 -16.57 19.31 -31.15
C VAL A 949 -17.95 19.54 -31.76
N ALA A 950 -18.15 20.70 -32.39
CA ALA A 950 -19.39 21.09 -33.05
C ALA A 950 -19.25 21.06 -34.58
N GLY A 951 -20.37 20.85 -35.29
CA GLY A 951 -20.43 20.66 -36.74
C GLY A 951 -20.25 19.21 -37.21
N VAL A 952 -20.45 18.22 -36.33
CA VAL A 952 -20.25 16.79 -36.61
C VAL A 952 -21.60 16.07 -36.75
N THR A 953 -22.09 15.90 -37.98
CA THR A 953 -23.42 15.31 -38.25
C THR A 953 -23.41 13.79 -38.37
N ASP A 954 -22.25 13.20 -38.68
CA ASP A 954 -21.98 11.76 -38.54
C ASP A 954 -20.49 11.57 -38.26
N TRP A 955 -20.14 10.54 -37.49
CA TRP A 955 -18.76 10.14 -37.23
C TRP A 955 -18.59 8.62 -37.36
N GLN A 956 -17.41 8.21 -37.81
CA GLN A 956 -17.08 6.82 -38.14
C GLN A 956 -15.83 6.34 -37.39
N ARG A 957 -14.83 7.21 -37.20
CA ARG A 957 -13.57 6.84 -36.53
C ARG A 957 -13.09 7.98 -35.66
N ILE A 958 -12.68 7.66 -34.44
CA ILE A 958 -11.92 8.56 -33.56
C ILE A 958 -10.61 7.83 -33.26
N ARG A 959 -9.50 8.32 -33.80
CA ARG A 959 -8.17 7.72 -33.58
C ARG A 959 -7.28 8.65 -32.78
N LEU A 960 -6.68 8.17 -31.69
CA LEU A 960 -5.56 8.82 -31.02
C LEU A 960 -4.25 8.26 -31.58
N GLU A 961 -3.46 9.13 -32.21
CA GLU A 961 -2.11 8.82 -32.68
C GLU A 961 -1.11 9.45 -31.70
N ARG A 962 -0.40 8.58 -30.99
CA ARG A 962 0.69 8.88 -30.07
C ARG A 962 2.00 8.51 -30.75
N GLU A 963 3.06 9.31 -30.62
CA GLU A 963 4.29 9.05 -31.38
C GLU A 963 5.04 7.81 -30.84
N GLY A 964 5.00 6.70 -31.58
CA GLY A 964 5.55 5.39 -31.17
C GLY A 964 5.53 4.34 -32.29
N ARG A 965 6.43 3.33 -32.19
CA ARG A 965 6.84 2.38 -33.27
C ARG A 965 6.52 0.91 -32.89
N VAL A 966 6.44 -0.02 -33.86
CA VAL A 966 5.81 -1.37 -33.74
C VAL A 966 6.62 -2.47 -34.48
N GLU A 967 6.62 -3.75 -34.02
CA GLU A 967 6.60 -5.05 -34.80
C GLU A 967 6.79 -6.35 -33.92
N GLU A 968 6.79 -7.59 -34.49
CA GLU A 968 6.34 -8.90 -33.88
C GLU A 968 7.33 -10.17 -33.92
N PRO A 969 7.01 -11.39 -33.35
CA PRO A 969 8.01 -12.40 -32.83
C PRO A 969 7.92 -13.95 -33.19
N GLY A 970 8.80 -14.82 -32.59
CA GLY A 970 8.82 -16.34 -32.52
C GLY A 970 10.16 -16.92 -31.89
N GLN A 971 10.50 -18.22 -31.62
CA GLN A 971 9.88 -19.58 -31.43
C GLN A 971 10.94 -20.62 -30.80
N ALA A 972 10.65 -21.92 -30.47
CA ALA A 972 11.54 -22.85 -29.65
C ALA A 972 11.31 -24.42 -29.73
N GLU A 973 12.20 -25.31 -29.14
CA GLU A 973 12.03 -26.80 -28.80
C GLU A 973 13.19 -27.48 -27.91
N GLU A 974 13.19 -28.81 -27.55
CA GLU A 974 13.78 -29.46 -26.29
C GLU A 974 14.58 -30.88 -26.29
N ILE A 975 14.81 -31.55 -25.09
CA ILE A 975 15.02 -33.02 -24.62
C ILE A 975 16.36 -33.58 -23.85
N PRO A 976 16.71 -34.90 -23.49
CA PRO A 976 17.25 -35.36 -22.12
C PRO A 976 18.60 -36.25 -21.93
N VAL A 977 18.67 -37.30 -21.02
CA VAL A 977 19.84 -37.75 -20.10
C VAL A 977 19.99 -39.29 -19.68
N VAL A 978 21.16 -39.83 -19.14
CA VAL A 978 21.46 -41.05 -18.17
C VAL A 978 22.96 -41.65 -18.20
N GLU A 979 23.68 -42.51 -17.36
CA GLU A 979 24.10 -42.76 -15.89
C GLU A 979 25.35 -43.78 -15.62
N THR A 980 25.94 -44.03 -14.38
CA THR A 980 27.30 -44.67 -13.99
C THR A 980 27.57 -45.32 -12.53
N PRO A 981 28.80 -45.88 -12.18
CA PRO A 981 29.21 -46.50 -10.85
C PRO A 981 30.58 -46.14 -10.09
N SER A 982 30.88 -46.82 -8.94
CA SER A 982 31.74 -46.53 -7.70
C SER A 982 33.34 -46.56 -7.69
N PRO A 983 34.09 -46.12 -6.60
CA PRO A 983 35.46 -45.51 -6.74
C PRO A 983 36.68 -45.87 -5.80
N GLU A 984 36.54 -46.62 -4.70
CA GLU A 984 37.20 -46.30 -3.39
C GLU A 984 38.70 -45.86 -3.38
N PRO A 985 39.65 -46.55 -4.04
CA PRO A 985 41.09 -46.31 -3.88
C PRO A 985 41.59 -44.90 -4.24
N ALA A 986 40.81 -44.11 -4.96
CA ALA A 986 41.27 -42.82 -5.47
C ALA A 986 41.40 -41.73 -4.37
N ILE A 987 40.74 -41.83 -3.20
CA ILE A 987 40.60 -40.69 -2.24
C ILE A 987 41.98 -40.18 -1.79
N GLN A 988 42.86 -41.11 -1.43
CA GLN A 988 44.22 -40.84 -0.99
C GLN A 988 45.10 -40.18 -2.06
N ALA A 989 44.74 -40.30 -3.35
CA ALA A 989 45.51 -39.73 -4.47
C ALA A 989 45.11 -38.28 -4.81
N ALA A 990 43.97 -37.77 -4.32
CA ALA A 990 43.48 -36.42 -4.60
C ALA A 990 43.93 -35.36 -3.57
N LEU A 991 44.59 -35.78 -2.50
CA LEU A 991 45.07 -34.92 -1.41
C LEU A 991 46.53 -34.54 -1.60
N ALA A 992 46.84 -33.25 -1.41
CA ALA A 992 48.19 -32.72 -1.41
C ALA A 992 48.91 -32.99 -0.06
N PRO A 993 50.25 -32.87 0.02
CA PRO A 993 51.02 -33.19 1.23
C PRO A 993 50.71 -32.36 2.49
N ASP A 994 49.97 -31.25 2.34
CA ASP A 994 49.47 -30.39 3.43
C ASP A 994 48.03 -30.75 3.87
N GLY A 995 47.43 -31.78 3.28
CA GLY A 995 46.05 -32.20 3.53
C GLY A 995 44.98 -31.44 2.72
N THR A 996 45.36 -30.55 1.80
CA THR A 996 44.41 -29.81 0.95
C THR A 996 44.05 -30.57 -0.33
N LEU A 997 42.87 -30.31 -0.89
CA LEU A 997 42.44 -30.94 -2.15
C LEU A 997 43.10 -30.30 -3.38
N ALA A 998 43.71 -31.15 -4.21
CA ALA A 998 44.43 -30.79 -5.43
C ALA A 998 43.45 -30.51 -6.60
N GLY A 999 42.83 -29.34 -6.59
CA GLY A 999 41.90 -28.90 -7.64
C GLY A 999 41.38 -27.48 -7.40
N LYS A 1000 40.53 -26.98 -8.32
CA LYS A 1000 39.78 -25.73 -8.11
C LYS A 1000 38.65 -25.92 -7.10
N ASN A 1001 37.84 -26.97 -7.31
CA ASN A 1001 36.83 -27.41 -6.35
C ASN A 1001 37.51 -27.92 -5.08
N LYS A 1002 36.95 -27.58 -3.91
CA LYS A 1002 37.40 -28.00 -2.58
C LYS A 1002 36.48 -29.03 -1.92
N LEU A 1003 35.71 -29.77 -2.73
CA LEU A 1003 34.88 -30.89 -2.30
C LEU A 1003 35.36 -32.19 -2.96
N LEU A 1004 35.17 -33.32 -2.26
CA LEU A 1004 35.31 -34.69 -2.76
C LEU A 1004 33.94 -35.28 -3.09
N ASN A 1005 33.88 -36.22 -4.04
CA ASN A 1005 32.63 -36.78 -4.54
C ASN A 1005 31.65 -35.67 -4.97
N ALA A 1006 32.19 -34.66 -5.66
CA ALA A 1006 31.50 -33.42 -5.98
C ALA A 1006 30.25 -33.61 -6.86
N GLY A 1007 30.31 -34.52 -7.82
CA GLY A 1007 29.19 -34.97 -8.66
C GLY A 1007 28.62 -36.31 -8.22
N PHE A 1008 28.69 -36.65 -6.92
CA PHE A 1008 28.03 -37.79 -6.27
C PHE A 1008 28.14 -39.20 -6.91
N GLU A 1009 29.08 -39.44 -7.85
CA GLU A 1009 29.41 -40.70 -8.58
C GLU A 1009 29.53 -42.00 -7.73
N VAL A 1010 29.36 -41.87 -6.41
CA VAL A 1010 29.76 -42.80 -5.37
C VAL A 1010 28.75 -42.71 -4.23
N ASP A 1011 28.31 -43.86 -3.73
CA ASP A 1011 27.62 -43.95 -2.43
C ASP A 1011 28.64 -44.17 -1.30
N PRO A 1012 28.91 -43.19 -0.42
CA PRO A 1012 29.88 -43.34 0.68
C PRO A 1012 29.50 -44.43 1.68
N ARG A 1013 28.24 -44.88 1.72
CA ARG A 1013 27.78 -45.99 2.58
C ARG A 1013 28.34 -47.35 2.13
N THR A 1014 28.93 -47.41 0.93
CA THR A 1014 29.63 -48.60 0.42
C THR A 1014 31.13 -48.63 0.71
N ILE A 1015 31.67 -47.55 1.30
CA ILE A 1015 33.10 -47.37 1.60
C ILE A 1015 33.32 -47.50 3.12
N PRO A 1016 34.15 -48.45 3.59
CA PRO A 1016 34.61 -48.47 4.98
C PRO A 1016 35.35 -47.18 5.35
N ASP A 1017 35.13 -46.67 6.56
CA ASP A 1017 35.85 -45.51 7.13
C ASP A 1017 35.91 -44.26 6.22
N ALA A 1018 34.78 -43.95 5.56
CA ALA A 1018 34.58 -42.85 4.59
C ALA A 1018 34.70 -41.40 5.14
N ASP A 1019 35.50 -41.17 6.18
CA ASP A 1019 35.68 -39.87 6.84
C ASP A 1019 36.23 -38.81 5.86
N GLY A 1020 35.45 -37.75 5.65
CA GLY A 1020 35.77 -36.65 4.71
C GLY A 1020 34.91 -36.62 3.44
N LEU A 1021 34.16 -37.70 3.14
CA LEU A 1021 33.11 -37.66 2.12
C LEU A 1021 31.83 -36.99 2.64
N TRP A 1022 30.83 -36.88 1.75
CA TRP A 1022 29.49 -36.41 2.10
C TRP A 1022 28.83 -37.33 3.15
N ASP A 1023 28.46 -36.75 4.30
CA ASP A 1023 27.73 -37.44 5.36
C ASP A 1023 26.33 -36.86 5.53
N ALA A 1024 25.37 -37.75 5.76
CA ALA A 1024 24.00 -37.40 6.05
C ALA A 1024 23.80 -37.03 7.53
N ARG A 1025 23.07 -35.96 7.77
CA ARG A 1025 22.70 -35.43 9.08
C ARG A 1025 21.20 -35.23 9.20
N SER A 1026 20.71 -35.19 10.43
CA SER A 1026 19.40 -34.64 10.76
C SER A 1026 19.42 -34.14 12.20
N SER A 1027 18.66 -33.09 12.47
CA SER A 1027 18.49 -32.51 13.81
C SER A 1027 17.72 -33.42 14.78
N TYR A 1028 17.00 -34.44 14.29
CA TYR A 1028 16.16 -35.29 15.14
C TYR A 1028 16.15 -36.79 14.78
N HIS A 1029 16.16 -37.18 13.50
CA HIS A 1029 15.94 -38.59 13.09
C HIS A 1029 16.97 -39.08 12.04
N LEU A 1030 18.24 -38.98 12.42
CA LEU A 1030 19.41 -39.34 11.59
C LEU A 1030 19.28 -40.70 10.88
N ALA A 1031 18.87 -41.76 11.58
CA ALA A 1031 18.75 -43.10 11.01
C ALA A 1031 17.67 -43.22 9.92
N ARG A 1032 16.53 -42.53 10.07
CA ARG A 1032 15.47 -42.50 9.04
C ARG A 1032 15.94 -41.71 7.81
N PHE A 1033 16.59 -40.56 8.01
CA PHE A 1033 17.13 -39.76 6.90
C PHE A 1033 18.27 -40.48 6.15
N ARG A 1034 19.14 -41.21 6.88
CA ARG A 1034 20.19 -42.04 6.28
C ARG A 1034 19.68 -43.20 5.42
N ALA A 1035 18.47 -43.69 5.73
CA ALA A 1035 17.78 -44.74 4.97
C ALA A 1035 16.84 -44.21 3.86
N ALA A 1036 16.66 -42.88 3.74
CA ALA A 1036 15.72 -42.27 2.81
C ALA A 1036 16.38 -41.51 1.64
N HIS A 1037 17.62 -41.03 1.78
CA HIS A 1037 18.34 -40.42 0.66
C HIS A 1037 19.00 -41.50 -0.22
N GLU A 1038 19.04 -41.25 -1.53
CA GLU A 1038 19.46 -42.19 -2.56
C GLU A 1038 20.53 -41.55 -3.45
N TYR A 1039 21.31 -42.39 -4.14
CA TYR A 1039 22.22 -41.98 -5.21
C TYR A 1039 21.64 -42.61 -6.48
N ASP A 1040 21.08 -41.79 -7.38
CA ASP A 1040 20.04 -42.27 -8.31
C ASP A 1040 20.56 -42.97 -9.58
N ALA A 1041 19.59 -43.63 -10.26
CA ALA A 1041 19.68 -44.70 -11.26
C ALA A 1041 20.08 -44.36 -12.72
N GLU A 1042 19.32 -43.65 -13.58
CA GLU A 1042 18.06 -42.86 -13.58
C GLU A 1042 18.09 -41.29 -13.67
N VAL A 1043 18.87 -40.50 -12.92
CA VAL A 1043 18.85 -39.00 -13.02
C VAL A 1043 20.22 -38.29 -12.70
N ALA A 1044 21.09 -38.06 -13.70
CA ALA A 1044 22.32 -37.24 -13.58
C ALA A 1044 22.21 -35.85 -14.20
N ARG A 1045 23.11 -34.94 -13.80
CA ARG A 1045 23.49 -33.71 -14.52
C ARG A 1045 24.84 -33.87 -15.22
N SER A 1046 25.82 -34.50 -14.58
CA SER A 1046 27.08 -34.94 -15.19
C SER A 1046 27.53 -36.28 -14.59
N GLY A 1047 28.59 -36.89 -15.12
CA GLY A 1047 28.98 -38.25 -14.74
C GLY A 1047 27.84 -39.23 -15.02
N GLY A 1048 27.28 -39.79 -13.95
CA GLY A 1048 26.09 -40.63 -14.02
C GLY A 1048 25.54 -41.13 -12.68
N ARG A 1049 25.61 -40.33 -11.62
CA ARG A 1049 24.57 -40.39 -10.58
C ARG A 1049 24.53 -39.08 -9.80
N SER A 1050 23.32 -38.64 -9.47
CA SER A 1050 23.15 -37.50 -8.58
C SER A 1050 22.56 -37.91 -7.23
N LEU A 1051 22.77 -37.05 -6.22
CA LEU A 1051 22.22 -37.23 -4.88
C LEU A 1051 20.74 -36.86 -4.88
N LYS A 1052 19.88 -37.80 -4.51
CA LYS A 1052 18.44 -37.60 -4.36
C LYS A 1052 18.05 -37.47 -2.89
N ILE A 1053 17.42 -36.35 -2.55
CA ILE A 1053 16.75 -36.10 -1.28
C ILE A 1053 15.22 -36.10 -1.55
N PRO A 1054 14.51 -37.21 -1.30
CA PRO A 1054 13.11 -37.33 -1.71
C PRO A 1054 12.12 -36.52 -0.86
N GLU A 1055 10.92 -36.35 -1.39
CA GLU A 1055 9.75 -35.85 -0.67
C GLU A 1055 9.22 -36.90 0.31
N VAL A 1056 9.75 -36.87 1.54
CA VAL A 1056 9.22 -37.71 2.62
C VAL A 1056 8.19 -36.92 3.43
N ASN A 1057 6.91 -37.25 3.26
CA ASN A 1057 5.79 -36.51 3.85
C ASN A 1057 5.59 -36.85 5.35
N TRP A 1058 6.50 -36.38 6.21
CA TRP A 1058 6.46 -36.54 7.67
C TRP A 1058 5.46 -35.59 8.35
N ALA A 1059 4.18 -35.70 8.00
CA ALA A 1059 3.12 -34.74 8.35
C ALA A 1059 2.80 -34.55 9.85
N ASN A 1060 3.47 -35.23 10.79
CA ASN A 1060 3.10 -35.25 12.22
C ASN A 1060 4.24 -35.24 13.26
N GLU A 1061 5.53 -35.25 12.87
CA GLU A 1061 6.65 -35.30 13.84
C GLU A 1061 7.59 -34.07 13.69
N ALA A 1062 8.27 -33.70 14.78
CA ALA A 1062 9.05 -32.45 14.88
C ALA A 1062 10.41 -32.47 14.14
N THR A 1063 10.56 -33.33 13.13
CA THR A 1063 11.84 -33.76 12.56
C THR A 1063 12.12 -33.06 11.21
N ARG A 1064 12.23 -31.73 11.24
CA ARG A 1064 12.08 -30.87 10.04
C ARG A 1064 13.33 -30.59 9.22
N ASP A 1065 14.51 -31.01 9.68
CA ASP A 1065 15.76 -30.81 8.94
C ASP A 1065 16.55 -32.12 8.82
N GLY A 1066 16.72 -32.56 7.58
CA GLY A 1066 17.71 -33.54 7.14
C GLY A 1066 18.53 -32.93 6.01
N TRP A 1067 19.84 -33.17 6.00
CA TRP A 1067 20.76 -32.57 5.03
C TRP A 1067 21.97 -33.46 4.78
N ILE A 1068 22.67 -33.18 3.68
CA ILE A 1068 23.96 -33.78 3.37
C ILE A 1068 25.04 -32.71 3.56
N GLU A 1069 26.12 -33.03 4.29
CA GLU A 1069 27.23 -32.11 4.58
C GLU A 1069 28.60 -32.71 4.27
N GLN A 1070 29.58 -31.86 4.01
CA GLN A 1070 30.99 -32.24 3.91
C GLN A 1070 31.87 -31.24 4.66
N ARG A 1071 32.93 -31.75 5.30
CA ARG A 1071 33.91 -30.98 6.06
C ARG A 1071 35.12 -30.68 5.18
N VAL A 1072 35.43 -29.40 4.98
CA VAL A 1072 36.52 -28.94 4.11
C VAL A 1072 37.67 -28.37 4.95
N PRO A 1073 38.80 -29.09 5.06
CA PRO A 1073 40.01 -28.59 5.74
C PRO A 1073 40.80 -27.62 4.85
N GLY A 1074 41.64 -26.78 5.47
CA GLY A 1074 42.60 -25.92 4.77
C GLY A 1074 42.01 -24.69 4.06
N VAL A 1075 40.81 -24.27 4.42
CA VAL A 1075 40.13 -23.10 3.84
C VAL A 1075 40.66 -21.80 4.47
N GLY A 1076 40.90 -20.78 3.64
CA GLY A 1076 41.64 -19.58 4.01
C GLY A 1076 40.83 -18.52 4.75
N ALA A 1077 41.32 -18.08 5.90
CA ALA A 1077 40.71 -17.03 6.71
C ALA A 1077 40.63 -15.68 5.97
N GLY A 1078 39.55 -14.92 6.19
CA GLY A 1078 39.38 -13.56 5.64
C GLY A 1078 39.06 -13.50 4.14
N LYS A 1079 38.63 -14.61 3.53
CA LYS A 1079 38.40 -14.72 2.08
C LYS A 1079 36.94 -14.94 1.70
N THR A 1080 36.64 -14.72 0.42
CA THR A 1080 35.35 -15.02 -0.22
C THR A 1080 35.36 -16.41 -0.83
N TYR A 1081 34.31 -17.18 -0.55
CA TYR A 1081 34.04 -18.47 -1.13
C TYR A 1081 32.68 -18.49 -1.81
N THR A 1082 32.61 -19.18 -2.94
CA THR A 1082 31.36 -19.43 -3.66
C THR A 1082 31.06 -20.91 -3.62
N LEU A 1083 29.89 -21.26 -3.08
CA LEU A 1083 29.32 -22.59 -3.19
C LEU A 1083 28.31 -22.57 -4.34
N SER A 1084 28.35 -23.61 -5.18
CA SER A 1084 27.33 -23.85 -6.19
C SER A 1084 26.97 -25.33 -6.25
N ALA A 1085 25.77 -25.61 -6.75
CA ALA A 1085 25.32 -26.95 -7.11
C ALA A 1085 24.42 -26.85 -8.33
N TRP A 1086 24.33 -27.92 -9.11
CA TRP A 1086 23.20 -28.12 -9.99
C TRP A 1086 22.09 -28.83 -9.24
N VAL A 1087 20.84 -28.41 -9.48
CA VAL A 1087 19.66 -28.95 -8.81
C VAL A 1087 18.51 -29.13 -9.81
N LYS A 1088 17.73 -30.19 -9.63
CA LYS A 1088 16.56 -30.56 -10.44
C LYS A 1088 15.51 -31.19 -9.52
N SER A 1089 14.22 -31.09 -9.86
CA SER A 1089 13.15 -31.66 -9.03
C SER A 1089 11.98 -32.22 -9.83
N SER A 1090 11.33 -33.24 -9.28
CA SER A 1090 10.31 -34.04 -9.98
C SER A 1090 9.45 -34.81 -8.96
N PRO A 1091 8.15 -35.04 -9.19
CA PRO A 1091 7.33 -34.61 -10.33
C PRO A 1091 6.85 -33.15 -10.26
N ALA A 1092 7.24 -32.39 -9.25
CA ALA A 1092 6.89 -30.99 -9.06
C ALA A 1092 8.13 -30.12 -8.71
N PRO A 1093 8.09 -28.80 -8.96
CA PRO A 1093 9.13 -27.87 -8.52
C PRO A 1093 9.25 -27.85 -6.98
N THR A 1094 10.46 -28.04 -6.47
CA THR A 1094 10.77 -27.97 -5.04
C THR A 1094 11.67 -26.76 -4.73
N ARG A 1095 12.23 -26.69 -3.52
CA ARG A 1095 13.21 -25.64 -3.18
C ARG A 1095 14.43 -26.19 -2.47
N ALA A 1096 15.59 -25.58 -2.75
CA ALA A 1096 16.88 -25.98 -2.21
C ALA A 1096 17.58 -24.83 -1.47
N ARG A 1097 18.49 -25.18 -0.57
CA ARG A 1097 19.46 -24.24 0.03
C ARG A 1097 20.89 -24.77 -0.05
N LEU A 1098 21.80 -23.87 -0.37
CA LEU A 1098 23.24 -23.99 -0.16
C LEU A 1098 23.63 -23.30 1.16
N CYS A 1099 24.47 -23.94 1.97
CA CYS A 1099 24.92 -23.38 3.24
C CYS A 1099 26.42 -23.64 3.42
N ILE A 1100 27.10 -22.69 4.05
CA ILE A 1100 28.55 -22.68 4.27
C ILE A 1100 28.77 -22.11 5.67
N TYR A 1101 29.43 -22.87 6.53
CA TYR A 1101 29.65 -22.52 7.94
C TYR A 1101 31.15 -22.45 8.22
N GLY A 1102 31.65 -21.28 8.61
CA GLY A 1102 33.03 -21.10 9.05
C GLY A 1102 33.19 -21.42 10.53
N TRP A 1103 34.13 -22.28 10.91
CA TRP A 1103 34.46 -22.52 12.33
C TRP A 1103 35.46 -21.49 12.83
N ASN A 1104 35.13 -20.79 13.92
CA ASN A 1104 36.05 -19.92 14.63
C ASN A 1104 36.50 -20.58 15.95
N PRO A 1105 37.75 -21.05 16.08
CA PRO A 1105 38.20 -21.74 17.29
C PRO A 1105 38.24 -20.84 18.54
N LYS A 1106 38.09 -19.51 18.40
CA LYS A 1106 37.96 -18.58 19.53
C LYS A 1106 36.53 -18.53 20.12
N TRP A 1107 35.52 -19.04 19.41
CA TRP A 1107 34.11 -18.98 19.82
C TRP A 1107 33.57 -20.31 20.39
N GLY A 1108 34.44 -21.30 20.61
CA GLY A 1108 34.03 -22.59 21.18
C GLY A 1108 33.28 -23.44 20.16
N SER A 1109 31.99 -23.70 20.41
CA SER A 1109 31.12 -24.52 19.56
C SER A 1109 30.49 -23.78 18.38
N ASP A 1110 30.66 -22.45 18.30
CA ASP A 1110 29.82 -21.60 17.47
C ASP A 1110 30.47 -21.31 16.11
N TYR A 1111 29.72 -21.59 15.05
CA TYR A 1111 30.12 -21.33 13.67
C TYR A 1111 29.70 -19.91 13.23
N GLU A 1112 30.55 -19.23 12.48
CA GLU A 1112 30.16 -18.09 11.65
C GLU A 1112 29.29 -18.60 10.48
N GLY A 1113 28.00 -18.77 10.74
CA GLY A 1113 27.07 -19.43 9.84
C GLY A 1113 26.57 -18.54 8.71
N GLY A 1114 26.48 -19.13 7.52
CA GLY A 1114 25.81 -18.53 6.38
C GLY A 1114 24.91 -19.53 5.65
N VAL A 1115 23.73 -19.03 5.29
CA VAL A 1115 22.66 -19.77 4.62
C VAL A 1115 22.23 -18.95 3.42
N SER A 1116 22.16 -19.57 2.25
CA SER A 1116 21.69 -18.92 1.02
C SER A 1116 20.24 -18.42 1.12
N PRO A 1117 19.86 -17.46 0.25
CA PRO A 1117 18.47 -17.34 -0.19
C PRO A 1117 17.91 -18.72 -0.57
N VAL A 1118 16.60 -18.91 -0.36
CA VAL A 1118 15.95 -20.14 -0.84
C VAL A 1118 15.92 -20.07 -2.37
N PHE A 1119 16.45 -21.10 -3.04
CA PHE A 1119 16.36 -21.20 -4.48
C PHE A 1119 15.15 -22.07 -4.87
N ASP A 1120 14.28 -21.52 -5.72
CA ASP A 1120 13.24 -22.30 -6.38
C ASP A 1120 13.89 -23.21 -7.42
N VAL A 1121 13.57 -24.50 -7.39
CA VAL A 1121 14.15 -25.54 -8.24
C VAL A 1121 13.09 -26.04 -9.20
N GLY A 1122 13.31 -25.86 -10.49
CA GLY A 1122 12.41 -26.33 -11.54
C GLY A 1122 12.54 -27.83 -11.82
N LYS A 1123 11.89 -28.23 -12.92
CA LYS A 1123 11.99 -29.59 -13.46
C LYS A 1123 13.24 -29.86 -14.26
N GLU A 1124 13.97 -28.82 -14.66
CA GLU A 1124 15.25 -28.95 -15.37
C GLU A 1124 16.44 -28.63 -14.50
N TRP A 1125 17.60 -29.18 -14.89
CA TRP A 1125 18.86 -28.94 -14.21
C TRP A 1125 19.22 -27.46 -14.31
N GLN A 1126 19.21 -26.79 -13.17
CA GLN A 1126 19.56 -25.38 -13.03
C GLN A 1126 20.69 -25.24 -12.02
N ARG A 1127 21.63 -24.32 -12.28
CA ARG A 1127 22.70 -24.04 -11.34
C ARG A 1127 22.23 -23.01 -10.31
N ILE A 1128 22.35 -23.38 -9.04
CA ILE A 1128 22.21 -22.46 -7.92
C ILE A 1128 23.59 -22.14 -7.36
N THR A 1129 23.82 -20.87 -7.03
CA THR A 1129 25.13 -20.35 -6.63
C THR A 1129 24.94 -19.35 -5.51
N TRP A 1130 25.75 -19.47 -4.46
CA TRP A 1130 25.73 -18.55 -3.32
C TRP A 1130 27.14 -18.26 -2.82
N THR A 1131 27.43 -16.97 -2.70
CA THR A 1131 28.75 -16.40 -2.40
C THR A 1131 28.76 -15.81 -1.00
N ARG A 1132 29.82 -16.04 -0.22
CA ARG A 1132 30.04 -15.42 1.09
C ARG A 1132 31.52 -15.17 1.40
N SER A 1133 31.82 -14.01 1.96
CA SER A 1133 33.07 -13.72 2.67
C SER A 1133 33.00 -14.12 4.13
N PHE A 1134 34.10 -14.68 4.67
CA PHE A 1134 34.24 -15.07 6.07
C PHE A 1134 35.24 -14.20 6.82
N GLY A 1135 35.13 -14.14 8.15
CA GLY A 1135 36.04 -13.38 9.00
C GLY A 1135 37.50 -13.88 8.95
N PRO A 1136 38.45 -13.04 9.40
CA PRO A 1136 39.89 -13.35 9.43
C PRO A 1136 40.31 -14.39 10.49
N ASP A 1137 39.35 -14.99 11.20
CA ASP A 1137 39.57 -15.97 12.28
C ASP A 1137 39.01 -17.38 11.97
N ILE A 1138 38.50 -17.62 10.75
CA ILE A 1138 37.94 -18.92 10.36
C ILE A 1138 39.06 -19.90 9.95
N THR A 1139 39.03 -21.13 10.49
CA THR A 1139 40.07 -22.16 10.26
C THR A 1139 39.58 -23.44 9.57
N GLU A 1140 38.27 -23.62 9.44
CA GLU A 1140 37.62 -24.77 8.81
C GLU A 1140 36.29 -24.31 8.21
N VAL A 1141 35.85 -24.91 7.10
CA VAL A 1141 34.53 -24.68 6.54
C VAL A 1141 33.75 -25.99 6.42
N ARG A 1142 32.45 -25.95 6.73
CA ARG A 1142 31.50 -27.02 6.39
C ARG A 1142 30.55 -26.55 5.31
N VAL A 1143 30.38 -27.38 4.28
CA VAL A 1143 29.37 -27.22 3.24
C VAL A 1143 28.18 -28.09 3.57
N MET A 1144 26.96 -27.56 3.41
CA MET A 1144 25.70 -28.27 3.59
C MET A 1144 24.75 -27.95 2.42
N VAL A 1145 24.08 -28.97 1.90
CA VAL A 1145 23.00 -28.83 0.91
C VAL A 1145 21.75 -29.53 1.42
N LYS A 1146 20.57 -28.90 1.27
CA LYS A 1146 19.28 -29.48 1.68
C LYS A 1146 18.09 -29.04 0.82
N ARG A 1147 17.04 -29.86 0.83
CA ARG A 1147 15.67 -29.52 0.43
C ARG A 1147 15.00 -28.67 1.53
N GLU A 1148 14.24 -27.64 1.17
CA GLU A 1148 13.56 -26.77 2.14
C GLU A 1148 12.18 -27.33 2.49
N HIS A 1149 11.93 -27.62 3.77
CA HIS A 1149 10.76 -28.38 4.26
C HIS A 1149 9.41 -27.63 4.15
N GLN A 1150 9.39 -26.33 3.82
CA GLN A 1150 8.15 -25.52 3.73
C GLN A 1150 7.65 -25.41 2.28
N VAL A 1151 7.52 -26.56 1.60
CA VAL A 1151 7.09 -26.70 0.19
C VAL A 1151 6.44 -28.06 -0.03
N LEU A 1152 5.38 -28.09 -0.83
CA LEU A 1152 4.94 -29.27 -1.60
C LEU A 1152 5.13 -28.92 -3.08
N GLY A 1153 5.83 -29.69 -3.91
CA GLY A 1153 6.46 -30.97 -3.56
C GLY A 1153 7.54 -31.42 -4.54
N GLY A 1154 7.71 -32.73 -4.68
CA GLY A 1154 8.74 -33.36 -5.51
C GLY A 1154 10.07 -33.63 -4.81
N ASP A 1155 10.73 -34.69 -5.24
CA ASP A 1155 12.09 -35.06 -4.83
C ASP A 1155 13.09 -34.02 -5.34
N LEU A 1156 14.19 -33.83 -4.62
CA LEU A 1156 15.29 -32.93 -5.00
C LEU A 1156 16.52 -33.75 -5.39
N TRP A 1157 16.93 -33.65 -6.66
CA TRP A 1157 18.22 -34.14 -7.14
C TRP A 1157 19.26 -33.01 -7.09
N ILE A 1158 20.47 -33.35 -6.70
CA ILE A 1158 21.60 -32.43 -6.47
C ILE A 1158 22.84 -33.05 -7.10
N ASP A 1159 23.55 -32.28 -7.92
CA ASP A 1159 24.74 -32.73 -8.65
C ASP A 1159 25.77 -31.61 -8.79
N ASP A 1160 26.97 -31.95 -9.25
CA ASP A 1160 28.02 -31.02 -9.67
C ASP A 1160 28.32 -29.90 -8.65
N VAL A 1161 28.47 -30.28 -7.38
CA VAL A 1161 28.63 -29.35 -6.25
C VAL A 1161 30.07 -28.84 -6.18
N GLN A 1162 30.26 -27.52 -6.20
CA GLN A 1162 31.57 -26.91 -6.08
C GLN A 1162 31.65 -25.88 -4.95
N LEU A 1163 32.67 -25.99 -4.10
CA LEU A 1163 33.16 -24.91 -3.26
C LEU A 1163 34.45 -24.36 -3.87
N GLU A 1164 34.46 -23.08 -4.24
CA GLU A 1164 35.59 -22.41 -4.88
C GLU A 1164 35.98 -21.13 -4.12
N GLU A 1165 37.26 -20.77 -4.14
CA GLU A 1165 37.75 -19.49 -3.62
C GLU A 1165 37.55 -18.39 -4.68
N GLY A 1166 36.78 -17.36 -4.35
CA GLY A 1166 36.32 -16.34 -5.28
C GLY A 1166 34.86 -15.94 -5.06
N ASP A 1167 34.42 -14.92 -5.77
CA ASP A 1167 33.08 -14.33 -5.69
C ASP A 1167 32.08 -14.85 -6.73
N ALA A 1168 32.55 -15.63 -7.71
CA ALA A 1168 31.75 -16.29 -8.73
C ALA A 1168 32.12 -17.78 -8.85
N ALA A 1169 31.11 -18.62 -9.14
CA ALA A 1169 31.32 -20.04 -9.47
C ALA A 1169 31.83 -20.18 -10.91
N THR A 1170 32.90 -20.93 -11.10
CA THR A 1170 33.43 -21.27 -12.43
C THR A 1170 32.69 -22.47 -13.03
N LEU A 1171 32.90 -22.82 -14.29
CA LEU A 1171 32.22 -23.99 -14.89
C LEU A 1171 32.59 -25.27 -14.14
N PHE A 1172 31.62 -26.21 -14.03
CA PHE A 1172 31.87 -27.44 -13.29
C PHE A 1172 33.11 -28.16 -13.83
N ALA A 1173 34.04 -28.40 -12.91
CA ALA A 1173 35.21 -29.21 -13.09
C ALA A 1173 35.11 -30.31 -12.03
N PRO A 1174 35.10 -31.60 -12.44
CA PRO A 1174 35.16 -32.71 -11.50
C PRO A 1174 36.39 -32.60 -10.61
N ASP A 1175 36.30 -33.20 -9.42
CA ASP A 1175 37.49 -33.38 -8.59
C ASP A 1175 38.47 -34.35 -9.27
N ALA A 1176 39.77 -34.21 -9.01
CA ALA A 1176 40.80 -35.11 -9.56
C ALA A 1176 40.60 -36.59 -9.15
N TRP A 1177 39.69 -36.82 -8.20
CA TRP A 1177 39.20 -38.09 -7.74
C TRP A 1177 38.23 -38.74 -8.74
N THR A 1178 37.13 -38.07 -9.11
CA THR A 1178 36.15 -38.56 -10.09
C THR A 1178 36.77 -38.72 -11.49
N GLU A 1179 37.71 -37.86 -11.91
CA GLU A 1179 38.46 -38.09 -13.17
C GLU A 1179 39.22 -39.43 -13.18
N GLY A 1180 39.70 -39.89 -12.02
CA GLY A 1180 40.39 -41.19 -11.88
C GLY A 1180 39.46 -42.39 -12.04
N VAL A 1181 38.16 -42.21 -11.76
CA VAL A 1181 37.10 -43.23 -11.86
C VAL A 1181 36.49 -43.23 -13.26
N GLN A 1182 36.15 -42.07 -13.82
CA GLN A 1182 35.52 -41.93 -15.13
C GLN A 1182 36.36 -42.53 -16.29
N ARG A 1183 37.69 -42.61 -16.14
CA ARG A 1183 38.58 -43.26 -17.14
C ARG A 1183 38.43 -44.79 -17.24
N GLN A 1184 37.50 -45.41 -16.49
CA GLN A 1184 37.32 -46.88 -16.47
C GLN A 1184 35.97 -47.36 -17.05
N THR A 1185 35.12 -46.48 -17.58
CA THR A 1185 33.83 -46.85 -18.23
C THR A 1185 33.85 -46.58 -19.74
N PRO A 1186 33.22 -47.41 -20.62
CA PRO A 1186 33.61 -47.47 -22.05
C PRO A 1186 32.71 -46.67 -23.02
N GLU A 1187 33.31 -46.18 -24.11
CA GLU A 1187 32.60 -45.63 -25.29
C GLU A 1187 31.72 -46.67 -26.00
N LYS A 1188 30.59 -46.23 -26.62
CA LYS A 1188 30.05 -46.58 -27.97
C LYS A 1188 28.51 -46.39 -28.08
N PRO A 1189 27.90 -46.53 -29.28
CA PRO A 1189 28.41 -46.31 -30.65
C PRO A 1189 27.53 -45.30 -31.44
N GLY A 1190 27.96 -44.88 -32.64
CA GLY A 1190 27.16 -43.98 -33.49
C GLY A 1190 26.48 -44.68 -34.68
N SER A 1191 25.28 -44.20 -35.03
CA SER A 1191 24.66 -44.26 -36.37
C SER A 1191 23.59 -43.17 -36.51
#